data_AF-Q75CG0-F1
#
_entry.id   AF-Q75CG0-F1
#
_cell.length_a   1.000
_cell.length_b   1.000
_cell.length_c   1.000
_cell.angle_alpha   90.00
_cell.angle_beta   90.00
_cell.angle_gamma   90.00
#
_symmetry.space_group_name_H-M   'P 1'
#
loop_
_entity.id
_entity.type
_entity.pdbx_description
1 polymer ?
#
loop_
_entity_poly.entity_id
_entity_poly.type
_entity_poly.pdbx_seq_one_letter_code
_entity_poly.pdbx_strand_id
1 'polypeptide(L)'
;MVLKGGEYYRVGYGPGHKSTLSDSVSILSNSSTTAEEGGPGGPAHAKTRSAGMVEGPAVPHGSSAYKVGVSAGGGLRFPLHAGCRTMDSRALGNMLNEDANTVVVDTRPFVEYSKSHVRGALHVCLPSTLLRRKTFSLARLLENLPPGDRESVRERLREHTQGERSLSIVIYDNLPMKGDGWSSLACAGLSAKFLENNWEAEGQNVPDVYILSDGYQQFQLQFAELSEALPASADDDLLCQPPGLCASASSLSTPSSFRGSPLEPLPSPLTTSPMSQLFKFQLPTQRPLQNGSSHAFPRVFKMRHFEENSNLESYLGAVDINENRKLSEFDETSDSNGTRFQQSFFKFPLKLSFQLEYAKITELYKQEEIDCVIPKWFQDLMLKPSKMQYVEQFQRLDILERTRLDRILNTPFGDKINSVSTIPCDINDAELANYFDYDKEYDPEITISSGVELGAKNRYKDVFPYEHTRVVLRRDSELRSTTVPFEKDSVIDTYINANYLTSPFDSGKKSGSAGRYIATQAPLPETIHDFYTCIINNNVPVVLSLTDEFEHGIEKCCKFWADGEYNGIVVSMLEEHKGEVLFIRRIKITYNDGKSSYELLQIQIKDWPDLGILDSPKDIIDMIFLKDYVIQQLMSDGIFAEDEMPTVLVHCSAGCGRTGTLCTVDSVISNLTEIAHQSEQWASSKSTASGVFDPIVTIIDRFRKQRISMVQTITQYLFIYDCMLRYFKIRLETINEGSDSNRVRSLIGEQDILGNFIRSKITAR
;
A
#
# COMPACT_ATOMS: atom_id res chain seq x y z
N MET A 1 3.40 0.82 36.38
CA MET A 1 4.65 0.18 36.85
C MET A 1 5.45 1.23 37.60
N VAL A 2 5.92 0.95 38.81
CA VAL A 2 6.81 1.85 39.58
C VAL A 2 8.04 1.05 39.99
N LEU A 3 9.22 1.61 39.72
CA LEU A 3 10.52 1.06 40.12
C LEU A 3 10.73 1.24 41.63
N LYS A 4 10.88 0.14 42.35
CA LYS A 4 11.50 0.15 43.68
C LYS A 4 12.29 -1.14 43.88
N GLY A 5 13.62 -1.05 43.92
CA GLY A 5 14.49 -2.10 44.44
C GLY A 5 15.03 -3.16 43.47
N GLY A 6 15.07 -2.92 42.16
CA GLY A 6 15.85 -3.76 41.23
C GLY A 6 15.28 -5.16 40.93
N GLU A 7 14.02 -5.44 41.27
CA GLU A 7 13.30 -6.65 40.84
C GLU A 7 11.96 -6.29 40.17
N TYR A 8 11.66 -6.96 39.06
CA TYR A 8 10.41 -6.78 38.30
C TYR A 8 9.28 -7.56 38.97
N TYR A 9 8.31 -6.85 39.57
CA TYR A 9 7.06 -7.47 40.04
C TYR A 9 5.95 -7.26 39.01
N ARG A 10 5.45 -8.37 38.44
CA ARG A 10 4.20 -8.43 37.68
C ARG A 10 3.06 -8.20 38.67
N VAL A 11 2.27 -7.14 38.48
CA VAL A 11 1.01 -6.99 39.23
C VAL A 11 0.03 -8.02 38.68
N GLY A 12 0.01 -9.21 39.28
CA GLY A 12 -1.06 -10.18 39.10
C GLY A 12 -2.27 -9.73 39.91
N TYR A 13 -3.38 -9.44 39.23
CA TYR A 13 -4.67 -9.28 39.91
C TYR A 13 -5.20 -10.68 40.25
N GLY A 14 -5.11 -11.06 41.53
CA GLY A 14 -5.85 -12.19 42.07
C GLY A 14 -7.34 -11.86 42.22
N PRO A 15 -8.24 -12.86 42.19
CA PRO A 15 -9.69 -12.63 42.21
C PRO A 15 -10.13 -12.26 43.63
N GLY A 16 -10.59 -11.02 43.81
CA GLY A 16 -11.00 -10.48 45.11
C GLY A 16 -12.43 -9.92 45.09
N HIS A 17 -13.37 -10.73 45.56
CA HIS A 17 -14.65 -10.40 46.20
C HIS A 17 -15.61 -9.38 45.55
N LYS A 18 -16.72 -9.93 45.04
CA LYS A 18 -18.01 -9.25 44.88
C LYS A 18 -18.42 -8.57 46.19
N SER A 19 -18.68 -7.26 46.15
CA SER A 19 -19.56 -6.60 47.10
C SER A 19 -20.67 -5.88 46.32
N THR A 20 -21.89 -6.34 46.57
CA THR A 20 -23.15 -5.79 46.10
C THR A 20 -23.52 -4.61 46.98
N LEU A 21 -23.71 -3.42 46.40
CA LEU A 21 -24.48 -2.35 47.03
C LEU A 21 -25.41 -1.73 45.99
N SER A 22 -26.66 -2.16 46.09
CA SER A 22 -27.86 -1.56 45.53
C SER A 22 -28.24 -0.31 46.31
N ASP A 23 -28.62 0.76 45.61
CA ASP A 23 -29.52 1.84 46.05
C ASP A 23 -29.97 2.54 44.76
N SER A 24 -31.14 2.29 44.16
CA SER A 24 -32.51 2.50 44.61
C SER A 24 -32.82 3.93 45.06
N VAL A 25 -32.99 4.86 44.11
CA VAL A 25 -33.83 6.04 44.32
C VAL A 25 -34.78 6.22 43.15
N SER A 26 -36.01 5.76 43.36
CA SER A 26 -37.20 6.11 42.61
C SER A 26 -37.83 7.36 43.23
N ILE A 27 -38.05 8.43 42.47
CA ILE A 27 -39.12 9.40 42.78
C ILE A 27 -39.93 9.71 41.52
N LEU A 28 -41.23 9.70 41.75
CA LEU A 28 -42.38 9.75 40.86
C LEU A 28 -42.62 11.11 40.17
N SER A 29 -43.24 10.98 39.00
CA SER A 29 -44.37 11.74 38.46
C SER A 29 -44.29 13.27 38.32
N ASN A 30 -44.47 13.75 37.09
CA ASN A 30 -45.73 14.42 36.77
C ASN A 30 -46.01 14.43 35.26
N SER A 31 -47.21 13.95 34.94
CA SER A 31 -47.90 14.01 33.66
C SER A 31 -48.51 15.39 33.42
N SER A 32 -48.40 15.92 32.20
CA SER A 32 -49.50 16.68 31.59
C SER A 32 -49.37 16.71 30.07
N THR A 33 -50.33 16.04 29.46
CA THR A 33 -50.78 16.08 28.07
C THR A 33 -51.20 17.49 27.63
N THR A 34 -50.99 17.82 26.36
CA THR A 34 -52.00 18.45 25.49
C THR A 34 -51.60 18.27 24.02
N ALA A 35 -52.52 17.68 23.27
CA ALA A 35 -52.54 17.50 21.83
C ALA A 35 -53.14 18.76 21.17
N GLU A 36 -52.64 19.18 19.99
CA GLU A 36 -53.28 19.04 18.66
C GLU A 36 -53.90 20.34 18.11
N GLU A 37 -54.11 20.32 16.79
CA GLU A 37 -54.61 21.34 15.85
C GLU A 37 -53.52 22.25 15.22
N GLY A 38 -53.36 22.37 13.90
CA GLY A 38 -54.06 21.86 12.72
C GLY A 38 -53.46 22.59 11.50
N GLY A 39 -53.31 21.92 10.35
CA GLY A 39 -52.73 22.50 9.10
C GLY A 39 -53.68 23.50 8.41
N PRO A 40 -53.64 23.68 7.07
CA PRO A 40 -52.60 23.43 6.05
C PRO A 40 -52.42 24.65 5.08
N GLY A 41 -51.56 24.54 4.05
CA GLY A 41 -51.80 25.28 2.79
C GLY A 41 -50.60 25.91 2.06
N GLY A 42 -50.07 25.18 1.07
CA GLY A 42 -50.01 25.63 -0.33
C GLY A 42 -49.00 26.70 -0.80
N PRO A 43 -48.70 26.77 -2.12
CA PRO A 43 -47.35 27.01 -2.63
C PRO A 43 -47.19 28.22 -3.60
N ALA A 44 -45.94 28.38 -4.07
CA ALA A 44 -45.48 29.03 -5.30
C ALA A 44 -45.34 30.58 -5.34
N HIS A 45 -44.15 31.06 -5.73
CA HIS A 45 -43.98 31.81 -6.98
C HIS A 45 -42.52 32.12 -7.33
N ALA A 46 -42.19 31.84 -8.59
CA ALA A 46 -40.99 32.25 -9.30
C ALA A 46 -40.92 33.78 -9.53
N LYS A 47 -39.69 34.31 -9.64
CA LYS A 47 -39.42 35.59 -10.32
C LYS A 47 -38.21 35.48 -11.23
N THR A 48 -38.51 35.53 -12.52
CA THR A 48 -37.64 35.89 -13.65
C THR A 48 -37.22 37.36 -13.58
N ARG A 49 -36.00 37.67 -14.04
CA ARG A 49 -35.65 38.96 -14.65
C ARG A 49 -34.68 38.74 -15.81
N SER A 50 -35.16 39.13 -16.98
CA SER A 50 -34.43 39.24 -18.25
C SER A 50 -33.89 40.66 -18.43
N ALA A 51 -32.69 40.79 -18.99
CA ALA A 51 -32.29 41.93 -19.81
C ALA A 51 -31.24 41.43 -20.81
N GLY A 52 -31.57 41.49 -22.11
CA GLY A 52 -30.67 41.13 -23.19
C GLY A 52 -29.93 42.35 -23.74
N MET A 53 -28.82 42.11 -24.44
CA MET A 53 -28.41 42.91 -25.60
C MET A 53 -27.27 42.23 -26.40
N VAL A 54 -27.57 42.01 -27.69
CA VAL A 54 -26.72 42.04 -28.91
C VAL A 54 -25.69 40.91 -29.13
N GLU A 55 -25.98 40.11 -30.17
CA GLU A 55 -25.09 39.13 -30.81
C GLU A 55 -24.09 39.80 -31.78
N GLY A 56 -22.85 39.27 -31.78
CA GLY A 56 -21.89 39.34 -32.87
C GLY A 56 -21.27 37.94 -33.07
N PRO A 57 -20.80 37.56 -34.27
CA PRO A 57 -20.52 36.17 -34.60
C PRO A 57 -19.17 35.75 -34.00
N ALA A 58 -19.20 34.89 -32.98
CA ALA A 58 -18.00 34.26 -32.42
C ALA A 58 -17.94 32.79 -32.84
N VAL A 59 -16.87 32.45 -33.54
CA VAL A 59 -16.42 31.10 -33.91
C VAL A 59 -16.28 30.25 -32.63
N PRO A 60 -16.86 29.03 -32.55
CA PRO A 60 -16.69 28.20 -31.37
C PRO A 60 -15.40 27.38 -31.48
N HIS A 61 -14.30 27.89 -30.92
CA HIS A 61 -13.26 27.03 -30.36
C HIS A 61 -13.68 26.61 -28.95
N GLY A 62 -14.45 25.54 -28.84
CA GLY A 62 -14.89 24.95 -27.58
C GLY A 62 -13.92 23.89 -27.08
N SER A 63 -13.30 24.15 -25.93
CA SER A 63 -12.57 23.18 -25.11
C SER A 63 -13.52 22.11 -24.56
N SER A 64 -13.52 20.91 -25.16
CA SER A 64 -14.20 19.74 -24.56
C SER A 64 -13.36 19.21 -23.40
N ALA A 65 -13.77 19.54 -22.18
CA ALA A 65 -13.33 18.85 -20.97
C ALA A 65 -14.17 17.57 -20.81
N TYR A 66 -13.52 16.40 -20.74
CA TYR A 66 -14.18 15.12 -20.51
C TYR A 66 -15.01 15.17 -19.22
N LYS A 67 -16.34 15.20 -19.32
CA LYS A 67 -17.25 15.08 -18.18
C LYS A 67 -17.29 13.62 -17.73
N VAL A 68 -16.92 13.40 -16.46
CA VAL A 68 -17.02 12.11 -15.78
C VAL A 68 -18.45 11.93 -15.29
N GLY A 69 -19.08 10.80 -15.61
CA GLY A 69 -20.36 10.38 -15.04
C GLY A 69 -20.14 9.33 -13.95
N VAL A 70 -20.88 9.43 -12.84
CA VAL A 70 -20.92 8.44 -11.75
C VAL A 70 -22.25 7.72 -11.83
N SER A 71 -22.26 6.38 -11.82
CA SER A 71 -23.49 5.59 -11.69
C SER A 71 -23.42 4.64 -10.49
N ALA A 72 -24.60 4.20 -10.04
CA ALA A 72 -24.79 3.24 -8.96
C ALA A 72 -24.23 1.87 -9.36
N GLY A 73 -22.91 1.71 -9.20
CA GLY A 73 -22.18 0.51 -9.63
C GLY A 73 -20.68 0.76 -9.85
N GLY A 74 -20.03 1.48 -8.93
CA GLY A 74 -18.60 1.36 -8.57
C GLY A 74 -17.48 1.64 -9.59
N GLY A 75 -17.72 1.73 -10.90
CA GLY A 75 -16.65 1.93 -11.90
C GLY A 75 -16.62 3.36 -12.49
N LEU A 76 -15.44 3.99 -12.56
CA LEU A 76 -15.22 5.20 -13.37
C LEU A 76 -15.37 4.85 -14.86
N ARG A 77 -16.54 5.14 -15.43
CA ARG A 77 -16.83 4.91 -16.86
C ARG A 77 -16.60 6.20 -17.66
N PHE A 78 -16.10 6.08 -18.89
CA PHE A 78 -15.82 7.21 -19.80
C PHE A 78 -16.76 7.19 -21.00
N PRO A 79 -17.22 8.36 -21.47
CA PRO A 79 -18.08 8.38 -22.64
C PRO A 79 -17.27 7.91 -23.85
N LEU A 80 -17.91 7.16 -24.75
CA LEU A 80 -17.28 6.75 -25.99
C LEU A 80 -16.84 7.99 -26.78
N HIS A 81 -15.67 7.92 -27.43
CA HIS A 81 -15.27 8.96 -28.37
C HIS A 81 -16.29 9.03 -29.51
N ALA A 82 -16.64 10.24 -29.99
CA ALA A 82 -17.73 10.44 -30.95
C ALA A 82 -17.55 9.69 -32.28
N GLY A 83 -16.29 9.45 -32.69
CA GLY A 83 -15.94 8.66 -33.88
C GLY A 83 -15.77 7.15 -33.62
N CYS A 84 -15.93 6.69 -32.39
CA CYS A 84 -15.80 5.28 -32.03
C CYS A 84 -17.17 4.59 -32.12
N ARG A 85 -17.21 3.33 -32.54
CA ARG A 85 -18.41 2.49 -32.59
C ARG A 85 -18.27 1.30 -31.65
N THR A 86 -19.36 0.61 -31.39
CA THR A 86 -19.34 -0.65 -30.62
C THR A 86 -19.57 -1.84 -31.54
N MET A 87 -19.01 -2.99 -31.17
CA MET A 87 -19.13 -4.25 -31.91
C MET A 87 -19.41 -5.38 -30.91
N ASP A 88 -20.22 -6.37 -31.28
CA ASP A 88 -20.42 -7.58 -30.46
C ASP A 88 -19.45 -8.69 -30.85
N SER A 89 -19.40 -9.75 -30.05
CA SER A 89 -18.51 -10.89 -30.31
C SER A 89 -18.77 -11.53 -31.67
N ARG A 90 -20.02 -11.57 -32.13
CA ARG A 90 -20.40 -12.16 -33.42
C ARG A 90 -19.83 -11.39 -34.60
N ALA A 91 -19.97 -10.07 -34.58
CA ALA A 91 -19.42 -9.20 -35.62
C ALA A 91 -17.89 -9.29 -35.65
N LEU A 92 -17.22 -9.32 -34.49
CA LEU A 92 -15.76 -9.50 -34.44
C LEU A 92 -15.33 -10.88 -34.98
N GLY A 93 -16.02 -11.95 -34.58
CA GLY A 93 -15.71 -13.30 -35.05
C GLY A 93 -15.86 -13.43 -36.58
N ASN A 94 -16.91 -12.84 -37.16
CA ASN A 94 -17.09 -12.82 -38.62
C ASN A 94 -15.96 -12.03 -39.31
N MET A 95 -15.60 -10.86 -38.78
CA MET A 95 -14.52 -10.04 -39.35
C MET A 95 -13.16 -10.75 -39.35
N LEU A 96 -12.86 -11.51 -38.29
CA LEU A 96 -11.61 -12.28 -38.19
C LEU A 96 -11.58 -13.48 -39.15
N ASN A 97 -12.73 -14.07 -39.45
CA ASN A 97 -12.84 -15.18 -40.41
C ASN A 97 -12.79 -14.71 -41.89
N GLU A 98 -13.19 -13.47 -42.17
CA GLU A 98 -13.21 -12.90 -43.53
C GLU A 98 -11.84 -12.32 -43.97
N ASP A 99 -10.76 -12.53 -43.21
CA ASP A 99 -9.43 -11.94 -43.43
C ASP A 99 -9.47 -10.41 -43.61
N ALA A 100 -10.41 -9.75 -42.93
CA ALA A 100 -10.52 -8.29 -42.94
C ALA A 100 -9.26 -7.66 -42.35
N ASN A 101 -8.79 -6.53 -42.93
CA ASN A 101 -7.63 -5.81 -42.41
C ASN A 101 -7.95 -5.20 -41.05
N THR A 102 -7.70 -5.98 -40.00
CA THR A 102 -8.17 -5.70 -38.64
C THR A 102 -6.99 -5.75 -37.68
N VAL A 103 -6.84 -4.71 -36.86
CA VAL A 103 -5.92 -4.70 -35.73
C VAL A 103 -6.76 -4.83 -34.46
N VAL A 104 -6.63 -5.96 -33.79
CA VAL A 104 -7.29 -6.21 -32.51
C VAL A 104 -6.33 -5.81 -31.40
N VAL A 105 -6.81 -5.06 -30.41
CA VAL A 105 -6.01 -4.57 -29.29
C VAL A 105 -6.61 -5.03 -27.97
N ASP A 106 -5.84 -5.84 -27.24
CA ASP A 106 -6.16 -6.30 -25.90
C ASP A 106 -5.59 -5.32 -24.86
N THR A 107 -6.47 -4.73 -24.05
CA THR A 107 -6.06 -3.78 -23.00
C THR A 107 -5.94 -4.39 -21.60
N ARG A 108 -6.25 -5.69 -21.47
CA ARG A 108 -6.25 -6.43 -20.21
C ARG A 108 -4.84 -6.60 -19.65
N PRO A 109 -4.69 -6.96 -18.37
CA PRO A 109 -3.39 -7.36 -17.82
C PRO A 109 -2.73 -8.46 -18.66
N PHE A 110 -1.40 -8.44 -18.74
CA PHE A 110 -0.64 -9.40 -19.56
C PHE A 110 -0.92 -10.87 -19.19
N VAL A 111 -1.25 -11.15 -17.94
CA VAL A 111 -1.56 -12.49 -17.45
C VAL A 111 -2.88 -13.02 -18.00
N GLU A 112 -3.87 -12.15 -18.16
CA GLU A 112 -5.13 -12.54 -18.77
C GLU A 112 -4.97 -12.72 -20.27
N TYR A 113 -4.20 -11.83 -20.90
CA TYR A 113 -3.78 -11.98 -22.29
C TYR A 113 -3.03 -13.30 -22.50
N SER A 114 -2.01 -13.61 -21.70
CA SER A 114 -1.18 -14.81 -21.88
C SER A 114 -1.95 -16.13 -21.70
N LYS A 115 -2.93 -16.15 -20.80
CA LYS A 115 -3.82 -17.30 -20.57
C LYS A 115 -4.74 -17.56 -21.76
N SER A 116 -5.34 -16.50 -22.29
CA SER A 116 -6.22 -16.58 -23.45
C SER A 116 -6.52 -15.19 -23.97
N HIS A 117 -6.25 -14.94 -25.25
CA HIS A 117 -6.58 -13.70 -25.96
C HIS A 117 -7.16 -13.99 -27.34
N VAL A 118 -7.77 -12.99 -27.96
CA VAL A 118 -8.22 -13.09 -29.36
C VAL A 118 -7.00 -13.34 -30.25
N ARG A 119 -7.06 -14.35 -31.13
CA ARG A 119 -5.94 -14.73 -32.00
C ARG A 119 -5.36 -13.53 -32.74
N GLY A 120 -4.05 -13.32 -32.62
CA GLY A 120 -3.33 -12.22 -33.27
C GLY A 120 -3.60 -10.84 -32.67
N ALA A 121 -4.24 -10.74 -31.50
CA ALA A 121 -4.43 -9.47 -30.81
C ALA A 121 -3.11 -8.90 -30.29
N LEU A 122 -2.99 -7.58 -30.37
CA LEU A 122 -1.88 -6.81 -29.83
C LEU A 122 -2.12 -6.50 -28.35
N HIS A 123 -1.17 -6.87 -27.49
CA HIS A 123 -1.25 -6.53 -26.07
C HIS A 123 -0.83 -5.08 -25.80
N VAL A 124 -1.75 -4.23 -25.34
CA VAL A 124 -1.52 -2.81 -25.04
C VAL A 124 -2.15 -2.46 -23.69
N CYS A 125 -1.45 -2.79 -22.60
CA CYS A 125 -1.86 -2.43 -21.24
C CYS A 125 -1.15 -1.16 -20.75
N LEU A 126 -1.76 0.01 -20.96
CA LEU A 126 -1.17 1.30 -20.60
C LEU A 126 -1.73 1.89 -19.28
N PRO A 127 -0.90 2.61 -18.50
CA PRO A 127 -1.37 3.39 -17.36
C PRO A 127 -2.44 4.42 -17.74
N SER A 128 -3.47 4.53 -16.89
CA SER A 128 -4.56 5.52 -16.99
C SER A 128 -4.06 6.96 -17.12
N THR A 129 -2.95 7.29 -16.45
CA THR A 129 -2.32 8.60 -16.48
C THR A 129 -1.69 8.95 -17.83
N LEU A 130 -1.20 7.96 -18.60
CA LEU A 130 -0.71 8.18 -19.96
C LEU A 130 -1.87 8.35 -20.93
N LEU A 131 -2.89 7.50 -20.82
CA LEU A 131 -4.06 7.52 -21.70
C LEU A 131 -4.83 8.85 -21.62
N ARG A 132 -4.93 9.46 -20.45
CA ARG A 132 -5.59 10.77 -20.25
C ARG A 132 -4.82 11.98 -20.82
N ARG A 133 -3.52 11.85 -21.13
CA ARG A 133 -2.70 12.98 -21.57
C ARG A 133 -2.82 13.20 -23.07
N LYS A 134 -3.14 14.43 -23.48
CA LYS A 134 -3.15 14.84 -24.89
C LYS A 134 -1.77 14.73 -25.55
N THR A 135 -0.70 14.94 -24.78
CA THR A 135 0.69 14.84 -25.27
C THR A 135 1.15 13.40 -25.55
N PHE A 136 0.44 12.39 -25.04
CA PHE A 136 0.64 11.00 -25.43
C PHE A 136 -0.20 10.73 -26.69
N SER A 137 0.41 10.89 -27.87
CA SER A 137 -0.23 10.78 -29.18
C SER A 137 -0.19 9.35 -29.75
N LEU A 138 -0.84 9.12 -30.90
CA LEU A 138 -0.73 7.86 -31.65
C LEU A 138 0.72 7.50 -31.98
N ALA A 139 1.52 8.47 -32.41
CA ALA A 139 2.94 8.26 -32.69
C ALA A 139 3.68 7.72 -31.46
N ARG A 140 3.39 8.27 -30.27
CA ARG A 140 3.96 7.79 -29.00
C ARG A 140 3.46 6.41 -28.61
N LEU A 141 2.18 6.13 -28.82
CA LEU A 141 1.62 4.80 -28.63
C LEU A 141 2.36 3.76 -29.49
N LEU A 142 2.56 4.04 -30.78
CA LEU A 142 3.26 3.14 -31.69
C LEU A 142 4.73 2.97 -31.32
N GLU A 143 5.43 4.03 -30.91
CA GLU A 143 6.81 3.96 -30.42
C GLU A 143 6.99 3.01 -29.24
N ASN A 144 5.94 2.82 -28.44
CA ASN A 144 5.93 1.95 -27.28
C ASN A 144 5.70 0.48 -27.61
N LEU A 145 5.22 0.14 -28.81
CA LEU A 145 4.97 -1.23 -29.24
C LEU A 145 6.27 -2.00 -29.54
N PRO A 146 6.28 -3.34 -29.39
CA PRO A 146 7.38 -4.18 -29.87
C PRO A 146 7.72 -3.89 -31.34
N PRO A 147 9.00 -3.97 -31.78
CA PRO A 147 9.39 -3.57 -33.13
C PRO A 147 8.60 -4.24 -34.25
N GLY A 148 8.27 -5.53 -34.11
CA GLY A 148 7.47 -6.28 -35.09
C GLY A 148 6.03 -5.79 -35.17
N ASP A 149 5.37 -5.63 -34.02
CA ASP A 149 3.99 -5.13 -33.93
C ASP A 149 3.89 -3.68 -34.40
N ARG A 150 4.88 -2.86 -34.03
CA ARG A 150 4.98 -1.46 -34.44
C ARG A 150 5.05 -1.32 -35.95
N GLU A 151 5.88 -2.13 -36.60
CA GLU A 151 6.02 -2.08 -38.05
C GLU A 151 4.76 -2.60 -38.75
N SER A 152 4.18 -3.69 -38.24
CA SER A 152 2.90 -4.25 -38.73
C SER A 152 1.76 -3.24 -38.66
N VAL A 153 1.58 -2.55 -37.53
CA VAL A 153 0.53 -1.54 -37.36
C VAL A 153 0.81 -0.30 -38.21
N ARG A 154 2.06 0.15 -38.33
CA ARG A 154 2.42 1.29 -39.18
C ARG A 154 2.14 1.01 -40.65
N GLU A 155 2.45 -0.19 -41.11
CA GLU A 155 2.23 -0.57 -42.50
C GLU A 155 0.73 -0.61 -42.83
N ARG A 156 -0.09 -1.23 -41.97
CA ARG A 156 -1.55 -1.24 -42.14
C ARG A 156 -2.18 0.15 -42.09
N LEU A 157 -1.65 1.04 -41.24
CA LEU A 157 -2.08 2.44 -41.22
C LEU A 157 -1.67 3.16 -42.51
N ARG A 158 -0.49 2.90 -43.06
CA ARG A 158 -0.02 3.47 -44.33
C ARG A 158 -0.87 3.04 -45.52
N GLU A 159 -1.17 1.74 -45.63
CA GLU A 159 -2.07 1.21 -46.66
C GLU A 159 -3.46 1.85 -46.58
N HIS A 160 -3.95 2.08 -45.36
CA HIS A 160 -5.24 2.72 -45.14
C HIS A 160 -5.27 4.19 -45.55
N THR A 161 -4.24 4.93 -45.18
CA THR A 161 -4.16 6.37 -45.46
C THR A 161 -3.94 6.64 -46.95
N GLN A 162 -3.31 5.70 -47.67
CA GLN A 162 -3.17 5.71 -49.13
C GLN A 162 -4.42 5.22 -49.88
N GLY A 163 -5.45 4.76 -49.15
CA GLY A 163 -6.71 4.27 -49.72
C GLY A 163 -6.60 2.89 -50.37
N GLU A 164 -5.52 2.15 -50.11
CA GLU A 164 -5.27 0.83 -50.66
C GLU A 164 -6.12 -0.24 -49.95
N ARG A 165 -6.30 -0.12 -48.62
CA ARG A 165 -7.09 -1.07 -47.83
C ARG A 165 -7.77 -0.40 -46.63
N SER A 166 -9.07 -0.58 -46.45
CA SER A 166 -9.78 -0.09 -45.25
C SER A 166 -9.28 -0.80 -43.99
N LEU A 167 -8.94 -0.06 -42.93
CA LEU A 167 -8.43 -0.61 -41.67
C LEU A 167 -9.48 -0.45 -40.56
N SER A 168 -9.74 -1.56 -39.87
CA SER A 168 -10.54 -1.57 -38.64
C SER A 168 -9.65 -1.81 -37.41
N ILE A 169 -9.82 -1.00 -36.38
CA ILE A 169 -9.19 -1.18 -35.07
C ILE A 169 -10.26 -1.64 -34.09
N VAL A 170 -10.05 -2.77 -33.42
CA VAL A 170 -11.01 -3.30 -32.43
C VAL A 170 -10.33 -3.39 -31.08
N ILE A 171 -10.86 -2.70 -30.08
CA ILE A 171 -10.26 -2.59 -28.74
C ILE A 171 -11.16 -3.30 -27.73
N TYR A 172 -10.58 -4.11 -26.85
CA TYR A 172 -11.38 -4.82 -25.85
C TYR A 172 -10.70 -4.91 -24.47
N ASP A 173 -11.54 -5.17 -23.48
CA ASP A 173 -11.18 -5.63 -22.14
C ASP A 173 -12.15 -6.74 -21.68
N ASN A 174 -12.16 -7.07 -20.39
CA ASN A 174 -13.12 -8.05 -19.84
C ASN A 174 -14.51 -7.47 -19.57
N LEU A 175 -14.67 -6.16 -19.54
CA LEU A 175 -15.88 -5.53 -19.02
C LEU A 175 -16.93 -5.40 -20.11
N PRO A 176 -18.12 -6.01 -19.95
CA PRO A 176 -19.22 -5.76 -20.88
C PRO A 176 -19.70 -4.31 -20.75
N MET A 177 -19.87 -3.65 -21.88
CA MET A 177 -20.53 -2.37 -22.00
C MET A 177 -22.02 -2.56 -21.68
N LYS A 178 -22.50 -1.87 -20.64
CA LYS A 178 -23.95 -1.72 -20.42
C LYS A 178 -24.47 -0.64 -21.36
N GLY A 179 -25.72 -0.76 -21.81
CA GLY A 179 -26.38 -0.02 -22.92
C GLY A 179 -26.44 1.52 -22.86
N ASP A 180 -25.55 2.16 -22.10
CA ASP A 180 -25.50 3.60 -21.84
C ASP A 180 -24.41 4.32 -22.69
N GLY A 181 -23.64 3.60 -23.51
CA GLY A 181 -22.61 4.20 -24.38
C GLY A 181 -21.29 4.58 -23.67
N TRP A 182 -20.95 3.89 -22.58
CA TRP A 182 -19.72 4.14 -21.81
C TRP A 182 -18.77 2.94 -21.83
N SER A 183 -17.46 3.20 -21.85
CA SER A 183 -16.40 2.19 -21.82
C SER A 183 -15.39 2.42 -20.69
N SER A 184 -14.49 1.45 -20.48
CA SER A 184 -13.39 1.59 -19.53
C SER A 184 -12.42 2.69 -19.97
N LEU A 185 -11.66 3.25 -19.02
CA LEU A 185 -10.65 4.26 -19.35
C LEU A 185 -9.59 3.72 -20.32
N ALA A 186 -9.28 2.43 -20.26
CA ALA A 186 -8.34 1.79 -21.16
C ALA A 186 -8.85 1.82 -22.60
N CYS A 187 -10.08 1.31 -22.83
CA CYS A 187 -10.70 1.30 -24.14
C CYS A 187 -10.99 2.73 -24.66
N ALA A 188 -11.58 3.60 -23.84
CA ALA A 188 -11.86 4.99 -24.21
C ALA A 188 -10.58 5.76 -24.54
N GLY A 189 -9.59 5.72 -23.65
CA GLY A 189 -8.35 6.45 -23.81
C GLY A 189 -7.53 5.98 -25.01
N LEU A 190 -7.55 4.68 -25.31
CA LEU A 190 -6.86 4.12 -26.46
C LEU A 190 -7.59 4.44 -27.78
N SER A 191 -8.93 4.34 -27.79
CA SER A 191 -9.74 4.73 -28.97
C SER A 191 -9.51 6.19 -29.38
N ALA A 192 -9.39 7.08 -28.39
CA ALA A 192 -9.06 8.48 -28.62
C ALA A 192 -7.69 8.65 -29.28
N LYS A 193 -6.69 7.80 -29.00
CA LYS A 193 -5.37 7.91 -29.64
C LYS A 193 -5.43 7.64 -31.14
N PHE A 194 -6.24 6.66 -31.55
CA PHE A 194 -6.43 6.37 -32.97
C PHE A 194 -7.28 7.43 -33.68
N LEU A 195 -8.31 7.98 -33.01
CA LEU A 195 -9.27 8.90 -33.63
C LEU A 195 -8.83 10.37 -33.62
N GLU A 196 -8.14 10.83 -32.57
CA GLU A 196 -7.69 12.22 -32.42
C GLU A 196 -6.33 12.49 -33.09
N ASN A 197 -5.81 11.55 -33.90
CA ASN A 197 -4.62 11.79 -34.71
C ASN A 197 -4.96 12.77 -35.85
N ASN A 198 -3.96 13.50 -36.34
CA ASN A 198 -4.14 14.65 -37.24
C ASN A 198 -4.42 14.25 -38.71
N TRP A 199 -5.33 13.29 -38.92
CA TRP A 199 -5.63 12.67 -40.22
C TRP A 199 -6.04 13.69 -41.29
N GLU A 200 -6.97 14.59 -40.96
CA GLU A 200 -7.52 15.58 -41.91
C GLU A 200 -6.48 16.61 -42.38
N ALA A 201 -5.59 17.05 -41.48
CA ALA A 201 -4.51 17.98 -41.84
C ALA A 201 -3.43 17.33 -42.71
N GLU A 202 -3.35 15.99 -42.71
CA GLU A 202 -2.44 15.21 -43.54
C GLU A 202 -3.11 14.69 -44.83
N GLY A 203 -4.40 14.99 -45.04
CA GLY A 203 -5.17 14.55 -46.21
C GLY A 203 -5.45 13.05 -46.24
N GLN A 204 -5.50 12.40 -45.07
CA GLN A 204 -5.57 10.94 -44.92
C GLN A 204 -6.94 10.48 -44.40
N ASN A 205 -7.30 9.23 -44.69
CA ASN A 205 -8.52 8.60 -44.16
C ASN A 205 -8.35 8.20 -42.68
N VAL A 206 -9.40 8.42 -41.88
CA VAL A 206 -9.48 8.00 -40.48
C VAL A 206 -9.86 6.52 -40.42
N PRO A 207 -9.14 5.67 -39.66
CA PRO A 207 -9.51 4.26 -39.51
C PRO A 207 -10.81 4.08 -38.73
N ASP A 208 -11.53 2.99 -39.01
CA ASP A 208 -12.72 2.64 -38.25
C ASP A 208 -12.31 2.07 -36.88
N VAL A 209 -12.77 2.67 -35.78
CA VAL A 209 -12.40 2.25 -34.43
C VAL A 209 -13.62 1.72 -33.68
N TYR A 210 -13.52 0.48 -33.21
CA TYR A 210 -14.56 -0.24 -32.51
C TYR A 210 -14.12 -0.63 -31.09
N ILE A 211 -15.08 -0.68 -30.16
CA ILE A 211 -14.93 -1.32 -28.85
C ILE A 211 -15.80 -2.57 -28.78
N LEU A 212 -15.23 -3.69 -28.30
CA LEU A 212 -15.98 -4.93 -28.07
C LEU A 212 -16.94 -4.74 -26.89
N SER A 213 -18.24 -4.82 -27.17
CA SER A 213 -19.31 -4.43 -26.27
C SER A 213 -19.66 -5.47 -25.22
N ASP A 214 -19.42 -6.76 -25.48
CA ASP A 214 -19.73 -7.86 -24.58
C ASP A 214 -18.50 -8.40 -23.82
N GLY A 215 -17.32 -7.85 -24.12
CA GLY A 215 -16.05 -8.17 -23.45
C GLY A 215 -15.45 -9.51 -23.88
N TYR A 216 -14.18 -9.74 -23.51
CA TYR A 216 -13.43 -10.92 -23.95
C TYR A 216 -14.05 -12.25 -23.55
N GLN A 217 -14.59 -12.36 -22.33
CA GLN A 217 -15.15 -13.61 -21.84
C GLN A 217 -16.29 -14.11 -22.73
N GLN A 218 -17.15 -13.19 -23.20
CA GLN A 218 -18.25 -13.54 -24.08
C GLN A 218 -17.77 -13.94 -25.48
N PHE A 219 -16.72 -13.29 -25.97
CA PHE A 219 -16.06 -13.66 -27.23
C PHE A 219 -15.47 -15.06 -27.15
N GLN A 220 -14.73 -15.36 -26.08
CA GLN A 220 -14.11 -16.66 -25.86
C GLN A 220 -15.16 -17.80 -25.79
N LEU A 221 -16.32 -17.54 -25.18
CA LEU A 221 -17.42 -18.50 -25.13
C LEU A 221 -18.05 -18.78 -26.50
N GLN A 222 -18.09 -17.77 -27.40
CA GLN A 222 -18.73 -17.90 -28.71
C GLN A 222 -17.76 -18.36 -29.82
N PHE A 223 -16.48 -17.99 -29.71
CA PHE A 223 -15.44 -18.18 -30.73
C PHE A 223 -14.14 -18.68 -30.08
N ALA A 224 -14.22 -19.82 -29.39
CA ALA A 224 -13.08 -20.43 -28.70
C ALA A 224 -11.93 -20.77 -29.66
N GLU A 225 -12.25 -21.12 -30.91
CA GLU A 225 -11.30 -21.43 -31.99
C GLU A 225 -10.52 -20.21 -32.51
N LEU A 226 -11.06 -19.00 -32.29
CA LEU A 226 -10.42 -17.71 -32.57
C LEU A 226 -9.76 -17.12 -31.33
N SER A 227 -9.63 -17.90 -30.26
CA SER A 227 -8.81 -17.57 -29.11
C SER A 227 -7.52 -18.37 -29.15
N GLU A 228 -6.42 -17.77 -28.68
CA GLU A 228 -5.15 -18.46 -28.51
C GLU A 228 -4.57 -18.16 -27.13
N ALA A 229 -3.72 -19.06 -26.64
CA ALA A 229 -2.95 -18.86 -25.43
C ALA A 229 -1.48 -18.75 -25.84
N LEU A 230 -0.69 -17.99 -25.08
CA LEU A 230 0.76 -18.09 -25.25
C LEU A 230 1.19 -19.50 -24.79
N PRO A 231 2.12 -20.17 -25.51
CA PRO A 231 2.60 -21.48 -25.09
C PRO A 231 3.12 -21.40 -23.66
N ALA A 232 2.59 -22.26 -22.79
CA ALA A 232 3.13 -22.46 -21.46
C ALA A 232 4.62 -22.77 -21.61
N SER A 233 5.48 -22.05 -20.88
CA SER A 233 6.88 -22.45 -20.76
C SER A 233 6.92 -23.92 -20.34
N ALA A 234 7.80 -24.70 -20.95
CA ALA A 234 7.92 -26.15 -20.80
C ALA A 234 8.42 -26.61 -19.40
N ASP A 235 7.96 -25.96 -18.34
CA ASP A 235 8.30 -26.24 -16.94
C ASP A 235 7.17 -26.92 -16.15
N ASP A 236 6.00 -27.15 -16.77
CA ASP A 236 4.86 -27.82 -16.11
C ASP A 236 4.95 -29.36 -16.10
N ASP A 237 5.82 -29.96 -16.92
CA ASP A 237 5.96 -31.44 -17.03
C ASP A 237 7.00 -32.04 -16.03
N LEU A 238 7.64 -31.24 -15.18
CA LEU A 238 8.64 -31.73 -14.20
C LEU A 238 8.06 -32.05 -12.80
N LEU A 239 6.74 -32.05 -12.63
CA LEU A 239 6.11 -32.32 -11.32
C LEU A 239 5.55 -33.75 -11.14
N CYS A 240 5.95 -34.73 -11.97
CA CYS A 240 5.53 -36.12 -11.74
C CYS A 240 6.65 -37.16 -11.90
N GLN A 241 6.99 -37.78 -10.76
CA GLN A 241 7.71 -39.04 -10.48
C GLN A 241 9.20 -38.95 -10.03
N PRO A 242 9.61 -39.71 -8.96
CA PRO A 242 11.01 -40.03 -8.65
C PRO A 242 11.39 -41.46 -9.14
N PRO A 243 12.65 -41.96 -9.04
CA PRO A 243 13.99 -41.39 -9.23
C PRO A 243 14.83 -42.20 -10.26
N GLY A 244 16.07 -41.76 -10.59
CA GLY A 244 17.05 -42.59 -11.34
C GLY A 244 18.49 -42.03 -11.32
N LEU A 245 19.44 -42.86 -10.88
CA LEU A 245 20.88 -42.60 -10.68
C LEU A 245 21.73 -42.51 -11.98
N CYS A 246 22.97 -41.98 -11.81
CA CYS A 246 24.18 -42.04 -12.66
C CYS A 246 24.31 -40.97 -13.77
N ALA A 247 25.46 -40.40 -14.13
CA ALA A 247 26.83 -40.33 -13.61
C ALA A 247 27.60 -39.25 -14.45
N SER A 248 28.57 -38.57 -13.84
CA SER A 248 29.78 -37.92 -14.37
C SER A 248 29.96 -37.62 -15.88
N ALA A 249 30.41 -36.39 -16.23
CA ALA A 249 31.77 -36.12 -16.74
C ALA A 249 32.00 -34.64 -17.14
N SER A 250 33.21 -34.19 -16.81
CA SER A 250 33.87 -32.89 -17.06
C SER A 250 34.36 -32.68 -18.49
N SER A 251 34.50 -31.42 -18.95
CA SER A 251 35.73 -30.93 -19.60
C SER A 251 35.73 -29.43 -19.93
N LEU A 252 36.89 -28.80 -19.68
CA LEU A 252 37.28 -27.41 -19.92
C LEU A 252 37.34 -27.00 -21.41
N SER A 253 37.20 -25.70 -21.71
CA SER A 253 38.24 -24.93 -22.45
C SER A 253 37.94 -23.42 -22.55
N THR A 254 38.97 -22.61 -22.28
CA THR A 254 39.21 -21.20 -22.69
C THR A 254 40.34 -21.20 -23.76
N PRO A 255 40.85 -20.09 -24.36
CA PRO A 255 40.52 -18.64 -24.31
C PRO A 255 40.45 -17.97 -25.72
N SER A 256 40.23 -16.65 -25.89
CA SER A 256 41.32 -15.67 -26.09
C SER A 256 40.83 -14.22 -26.32
N SER A 257 41.72 -13.31 -25.93
CA SER A 257 41.79 -11.84 -25.87
C SER A 257 41.68 -11.04 -27.19
N PHE A 258 41.19 -9.78 -27.15
CA PHE A 258 41.98 -8.53 -27.33
C PHE A 258 41.15 -7.23 -27.54
N ARG A 259 41.57 -6.16 -26.82
CA ARG A 259 41.68 -4.70 -27.15
C ARG A 259 40.46 -3.83 -27.53
N GLY A 260 40.31 -2.73 -26.76
CA GLY A 260 40.36 -1.36 -27.30
C GLY A 260 39.22 -0.42 -26.92
N SER A 261 39.40 0.44 -25.92
CA SER A 261 38.63 1.70 -25.75
C SER A 261 39.09 2.76 -26.76
N PRO A 262 38.27 3.79 -27.03
CA PRO A 262 38.56 5.08 -26.39
C PRO A 262 37.32 5.83 -25.86
N LEU A 263 37.61 6.70 -24.88
CA LEU A 263 36.74 7.69 -24.23
C LEU A 263 36.36 8.84 -25.18
N GLU A 264 35.15 9.41 -25.01
CA GLU A 264 34.79 10.80 -25.39
C GLU A 264 33.49 11.24 -24.63
N PRO A 265 33.15 12.56 -24.53
CA PRO A 265 32.94 13.25 -23.27
C PRO A 265 31.48 13.56 -22.88
N LEU A 266 31.26 13.82 -21.59
CA LEU A 266 30.00 14.32 -20.98
C LEU A 266 29.49 15.62 -21.60
N PRO A 267 28.17 15.78 -21.78
CA PRO A 267 27.49 17.06 -21.62
C PRO A 267 26.86 17.20 -20.23
N SER A 268 26.94 18.42 -19.71
CA SER A 268 26.42 18.89 -18.41
C SER A 268 24.89 18.75 -18.28
N PRO A 269 24.33 18.60 -17.06
CA PRO A 269 22.90 18.37 -16.87
C PRO A 269 22.12 19.69 -16.96
N LEU A 270 21.29 19.82 -18.00
CA LEU A 270 20.17 20.75 -18.00
C LEU A 270 19.04 20.13 -17.16
N THR A 271 18.52 20.93 -16.24
CA THR A 271 17.34 20.66 -15.41
C THR A 271 16.19 20.12 -16.25
N THR A 272 15.81 18.85 -16.10
CA THR A 272 14.61 18.31 -16.77
C THR A 272 13.47 18.17 -15.78
N SER A 273 12.35 18.81 -16.07
CA SER A 273 11.12 18.75 -15.28
C SER A 273 10.50 17.33 -15.28
N PRO A 274 9.57 17.00 -14.35
CA PRO A 274 8.88 15.70 -14.27
C PRO A 274 8.14 15.26 -15.55
N MET A 275 8.02 16.15 -16.55
CA MET A 275 7.42 15.82 -17.84
C MET A 275 8.35 15.03 -18.77
N SER A 276 9.68 15.15 -18.69
CA SER A 276 10.61 14.50 -19.64
C SER A 276 10.69 12.97 -19.44
N GLN A 277 10.46 12.50 -18.22
CA GLN A 277 10.65 11.10 -17.77
C GLN A 277 9.48 10.17 -18.20
N LEU A 278 8.27 10.70 -18.39
CA LEU A 278 7.11 9.92 -18.86
C LEU A 278 7.15 9.59 -20.35
N PHE A 279 8.06 10.20 -21.11
CA PHE A 279 8.29 9.91 -22.53
C PHE A 279 9.24 8.72 -22.76
N LYS A 280 9.69 8.01 -21.71
CA LYS A 280 10.62 6.87 -21.78
C LYS A 280 9.99 5.50 -21.48
N PHE A 281 8.66 5.42 -21.36
CA PHE A 281 7.94 4.14 -21.22
C PHE A 281 8.13 3.28 -22.50
N GLN A 282 8.18 1.94 -22.37
CA GLN A 282 8.21 0.96 -23.47
C GLN A 282 7.46 -0.31 -23.02
N LEU A 283 6.68 -0.94 -23.92
CA LEU A 283 5.97 -2.19 -23.62
C LEU A 283 6.93 -3.40 -23.63
N PRO A 284 6.59 -4.50 -22.93
CA PRO A 284 7.38 -5.74 -22.94
C PRO A 284 7.52 -6.30 -24.37
N THR A 285 8.72 -6.74 -24.76
CA THR A 285 8.98 -7.32 -26.10
C THR A 285 8.88 -8.85 -26.08
N GLN A 286 8.18 -9.44 -27.06
CA GLN A 286 8.30 -10.85 -27.41
C GLN A 286 9.53 -11.04 -28.32
N ARG A 287 10.40 -12.03 -28.04
CA ARG A 287 11.50 -12.42 -28.94
C ARG A 287 11.19 -13.76 -29.60
N PRO A 288 11.36 -13.91 -30.93
CA PRO A 288 11.41 -15.24 -31.55
C PRO A 288 12.67 -15.97 -31.07
N LEU A 289 12.53 -17.24 -30.69
CA LEU A 289 13.66 -18.13 -30.44
C LEU A 289 14.43 -18.37 -31.74
N GLN A 290 15.59 -17.73 -31.89
CA GLN A 290 16.61 -18.17 -32.82
C GLN A 290 17.99 -18.20 -32.14
N ASN A 291 18.52 -19.42 -32.06
CA ASN A 291 19.91 -19.85 -31.97
C ASN A 291 20.86 -19.11 -31.03
N GLY A 292 21.04 -19.70 -29.85
CA GLY A 292 22.31 -19.98 -29.19
C GLY A 292 23.46 -18.99 -29.37
N SER A 293 23.49 -17.95 -28.53
CA SER A 293 24.71 -17.44 -27.88
C SER A 293 24.33 -16.39 -26.84
N SER A 294 25.08 -16.38 -25.75
CA SER A 294 24.80 -15.68 -24.51
C SER A 294 25.07 -14.17 -24.54
N HIS A 295 24.33 -13.48 -23.68
CA HIS A 295 24.53 -12.13 -23.11
C HIS A 295 23.66 -10.96 -23.60
N ALA A 296 23.25 -10.20 -22.59
CA ALA A 296 22.52 -8.93 -22.55
C ALA A 296 20.98 -9.02 -22.68
N PHE A 297 20.33 -9.36 -21.56
CA PHE A 297 18.98 -8.87 -21.28
C PHE A 297 19.08 -7.49 -20.59
N PRO A 298 18.46 -6.43 -21.11
CA PRO A 298 18.04 -5.32 -20.28
C PRO A 298 16.68 -5.69 -19.69
N ARG A 299 16.65 -6.24 -18.47
CA ARG A 299 15.41 -6.43 -17.70
C ARG A 299 15.63 -5.93 -16.29
N VAL A 300 15.64 -4.60 -16.13
CA VAL A 300 15.51 -3.97 -14.82
C VAL A 300 14.01 -3.83 -14.56
N PHE A 301 13.46 -4.57 -13.60
CA PHE A 301 12.19 -4.20 -12.98
C PHE A 301 12.43 -2.88 -12.24
N LYS A 302 12.12 -1.76 -12.89
CA LYS A 302 12.35 -0.43 -12.32
C LYS A 302 11.22 -0.10 -11.34
N MET A 303 11.46 -0.33 -10.06
CA MET A 303 10.66 0.30 -9.00
C MET A 303 10.86 1.82 -9.11
N ARG A 304 9.85 2.50 -9.65
CA ARG A 304 9.90 3.92 -10.09
C ARG A 304 10.25 4.91 -8.97
N HIS A 305 10.12 4.49 -7.71
CA HIS A 305 10.40 5.31 -6.53
C HIS A 305 11.85 5.26 -6.02
N PHE A 306 12.66 4.26 -6.43
CA PHE A 306 14.00 4.06 -5.86
C PHE A 306 15.14 4.68 -6.69
N GLU A 307 15.02 4.82 -8.02
CA GLU A 307 16.15 5.28 -8.85
C GLU A 307 16.47 6.78 -8.73
N GLU A 308 15.50 7.65 -8.39
CA GLU A 308 15.71 9.11 -8.36
C GLU A 308 16.13 9.66 -6.97
N ASN A 309 15.99 8.89 -5.88
CA ASN A 309 16.17 9.39 -4.50
C ASN A 309 17.13 8.58 -3.60
N SER A 310 17.83 7.56 -4.11
CA SER A 310 18.69 6.70 -3.27
C SER A 310 20.06 7.31 -2.93
N ASN A 311 20.38 8.53 -3.39
CA ASN A 311 21.64 9.18 -3.02
C ASN A 311 21.48 9.89 -1.67
N LEU A 312 22.58 9.92 -0.91
CA LEU A 312 22.59 10.47 0.45
C LEU A 312 22.15 11.95 0.49
N GLU A 313 22.45 12.68 -0.59
CA GLU A 313 22.09 14.08 -0.78
C GLU A 313 20.58 14.31 -0.88
N SER A 314 19.83 13.44 -1.59
CA SER A 314 18.37 13.54 -1.69
C SER A 314 17.70 13.30 -0.33
N TYR A 315 18.15 12.28 0.41
CA TYR A 315 17.63 12.05 1.76
C TYR A 315 17.93 13.22 2.70
N LEU A 316 19.15 13.76 2.67
CA LEU A 316 19.50 14.94 3.46
C LEU A 316 18.64 16.15 3.10
N GLY A 317 18.42 16.40 1.81
CA GLY A 317 17.54 17.45 1.34
C GLY A 317 16.11 17.29 1.89
N ALA A 318 15.56 16.07 1.87
CA ALA A 318 14.24 15.79 2.44
C ALA A 318 14.20 16.00 3.96
N VAL A 319 15.24 15.58 4.68
CA VAL A 319 15.38 15.79 6.12
C VAL A 319 15.43 17.27 6.44
N ASP A 320 16.28 18.03 5.74
CA ASP A 320 16.46 19.45 6.03
C ASP A 320 15.22 20.28 5.69
N ILE A 321 14.47 19.93 4.64
CA ILE A 321 13.16 20.54 4.35
C ILE A 321 12.20 20.32 5.53
N ASN A 322 12.12 19.09 6.04
CA ASN A 322 11.22 18.76 7.13
C ASN A 322 11.63 19.41 8.46
N GLU A 323 12.94 19.44 8.76
CA GLU A 323 13.49 20.07 9.96
C GLU A 323 13.29 21.58 9.94
N ASN A 324 13.47 22.23 8.79
CA ASN A 324 13.21 23.67 8.64
C ASN A 324 11.73 24.01 8.86
N ARG A 325 10.81 23.16 8.36
CA ARG A 325 9.36 23.32 8.60
C ARG A 325 9.03 23.27 10.11
N LYS A 326 9.57 22.27 10.82
CA LYS A 326 9.38 22.16 12.28
C LYS A 326 9.91 23.41 13.00
N LEU A 327 11.09 23.91 12.64
CA LEU A 327 11.69 25.08 13.27
C LEU A 327 10.92 26.38 13.02
N SER A 328 10.35 26.57 11.82
CA SER A 328 9.52 27.76 11.54
C SER A 328 8.24 27.82 12.37
N GLU A 329 7.65 26.67 12.71
CA GLU A 329 6.45 26.60 13.57
C GLU A 329 6.76 26.98 15.03
N PHE A 330 7.99 26.74 15.50
CA PHE A 330 8.40 27.14 16.86
C PHE A 330 8.53 28.65 17.02
N ASP A 331 9.00 29.38 16.01
CA ASP A 331 9.25 30.83 16.08
C ASP A 331 7.95 31.66 16.09
N GLU A 332 6.85 31.16 15.52
CA GLU A 332 5.55 31.88 15.51
C GLU A 332 4.79 31.81 16.84
N THR A 333 5.11 30.86 17.72
CA THR A 333 4.38 30.67 19.00
C THR A 333 4.95 31.47 20.17
N SER A 334 6.14 32.08 20.02
CA SER A 334 6.79 32.87 21.07
C SER A 334 6.67 34.37 20.83
N ASP A 335 5.47 34.94 21.06
CA ASP A 335 5.27 36.39 21.13
C ASP A 335 4.95 36.82 22.57
N SER A 336 6.01 37.07 23.36
CA SER A 336 6.06 38.19 24.31
C SER A 336 7.43 38.28 24.98
N ASN A 337 8.15 39.36 24.66
CA ASN A 337 9.33 39.89 25.36
C ASN A 337 10.59 39.01 25.42
N GLY A 338 11.47 39.17 24.42
CA GLY A 338 12.87 38.83 24.59
C GLY A 338 13.69 38.91 23.31
N THR A 339 14.30 40.08 23.06
CA THR A 339 15.48 40.29 22.19
C THR A 339 15.54 39.52 20.86
N ARG A 340 15.31 40.26 19.77
CA ARG A 340 15.86 40.09 18.42
C ARG A 340 17.03 39.08 18.35
N PHE A 341 16.73 37.79 18.28
CA PHE A 341 17.67 36.71 17.97
C PHE A 341 17.90 36.66 16.45
N GLN A 342 18.18 37.82 15.86
CA GLN A 342 18.68 37.89 14.49
C GLN A 342 20.17 38.17 14.56
N GLN A 343 20.98 37.11 14.45
CA GLN A 343 21.98 36.96 13.38
C GLN A 343 22.88 35.74 13.61
N SER A 344 22.94 34.86 12.60
CA SER A 344 24.11 34.08 12.15
C SER A 344 24.42 32.65 12.64
N PHE A 345 23.48 31.83 13.10
CA PHE A 345 23.63 30.35 13.19
C PHE A 345 22.25 29.74 12.93
N PHE A 346 21.97 28.92 11.91
CA PHE A 346 22.59 27.63 11.59
C PHE A 346 22.59 27.36 10.08
N LYS A 347 23.77 27.12 9.53
CA LYS A 347 23.94 26.25 8.37
C LYS A 347 23.71 24.83 8.90
N PHE A 348 22.48 24.33 8.78
CA PHE A 348 21.97 22.99 9.16
C PHE A 348 22.37 22.49 10.57
N PRO A 349 21.44 22.33 11.53
CA PRO A 349 21.80 21.73 12.81
C PRO A 349 22.40 20.33 12.59
N LEU A 350 23.52 20.01 13.23
CA LEU A 350 24.16 18.69 13.18
C LEU A 350 23.30 17.60 13.85
N LYS A 351 22.29 18.02 14.61
CA LYS A 351 21.35 17.22 15.36
C LYS A 351 19.94 17.40 14.81
N LEU A 352 19.12 16.37 14.96
CA LEU A 352 17.71 16.34 14.54
C LEU A 352 16.79 16.96 15.61
N SER A 353 15.60 17.37 15.21
CA SER A 353 14.58 17.99 16.06
C SER A 353 14.30 17.21 17.34
N PHE A 354 14.09 15.89 17.27
CA PHE A 354 13.92 15.05 18.47
C PHE A 354 15.17 15.01 19.36
N GLN A 355 16.38 15.12 18.81
CA GLN A 355 17.60 15.18 19.64
C GLN A 355 17.70 16.51 20.38
N LEU A 356 17.29 17.61 19.72
CA LEU A 356 17.19 18.93 20.35
C LEU A 356 16.10 18.96 21.44
N GLU A 357 14.96 18.31 21.20
CA GLU A 357 13.91 18.19 22.21
C GLU A 357 14.35 17.32 23.39
N TYR A 358 15.07 16.21 23.15
CA TYR A 358 15.64 15.40 24.23
C TYR A 358 16.63 16.21 25.10
N ALA A 359 17.43 17.09 24.50
CA ALA A 359 18.31 17.97 25.27
C ALA A 359 17.53 18.87 26.23
N LYS A 360 16.36 19.41 25.81
CA LYS A 360 15.46 20.16 26.70
C LYS A 360 14.91 19.28 27.83
N ILE A 361 14.60 18.01 27.57
CA ILE A 361 14.17 17.06 28.62
C ILE A 361 15.26 16.88 29.67
N THR A 362 16.54 16.79 29.26
CA THR A 362 17.67 16.66 30.21
C THR A 362 17.92 17.90 31.07
N GLU A 363 17.39 19.06 30.67
CA GLU A 363 17.41 20.30 31.47
C GLU A 363 16.23 20.37 32.46
N LEU A 364 15.10 19.74 32.12
CA LEU A 364 13.85 19.81 32.89
C LEU A 364 13.71 18.74 33.97
N TYR A 365 14.25 17.54 33.72
CA TYR A 365 14.10 16.38 34.61
C TYR A 365 15.44 15.95 35.18
N LYS A 366 15.45 15.39 36.39
CA LYS A 366 16.66 14.82 36.98
C LYS A 366 17.05 13.54 36.23
N GLN A 367 18.36 13.26 36.17
CA GLN A 367 18.86 12.06 35.49
C GLN A 367 18.24 10.76 36.04
N GLU A 368 17.97 10.70 37.35
CA GLU A 368 17.31 9.56 38.00
C GLU A 368 15.88 9.31 37.47
N GLU A 369 15.12 10.38 37.18
CA GLU A 369 13.77 10.30 36.62
C GLU A 369 13.83 9.87 35.16
N ILE A 370 14.80 10.39 34.42
CA ILE A 370 15.07 10.01 33.03
C ILE A 370 15.45 8.53 32.94
N ASP A 371 16.38 8.05 33.77
CA ASP A 371 16.82 6.65 33.77
C ASP A 371 15.71 5.67 34.18
N CYS A 372 14.71 6.15 34.93
CA CYS A 372 13.53 5.38 35.33
C CYS A 372 12.53 5.16 34.17
N VAL A 373 12.47 6.09 33.21
CA VAL A 373 11.46 6.08 32.13
C VAL A 373 12.05 5.84 30.76
N ILE A 374 13.22 6.40 30.46
CA ILE A 374 13.85 6.38 29.15
C ILE A 374 14.99 5.34 29.17
N PRO A 375 14.84 4.21 28.45
CA PRO A 375 15.85 3.16 28.42
C PRO A 375 17.20 3.65 27.90
N LYS A 376 18.28 3.05 28.40
CA LYS A 376 19.65 3.50 28.08
C LYS A 376 19.97 3.47 26.59
N TRP A 377 19.48 2.46 25.87
CA TRP A 377 19.66 2.36 24.41
C TRP A 377 19.04 3.56 23.67
N PHE A 378 17.88 4.04 24.11
CA PHE A 378 17.23 5.19 23.48
C PHE A 378 17.95 6.49 23.84
N GLN A 379 18.39 6.65 25.10
CA GLN A 379 19.24 7.78 25.47
C GLN A 379 20.52 7.83 24.63
N ASP A 380 21.15 6.67 24.39
CA ASP A 380 22.34 6.56 23.56
C ASP A 380 22.07 6.98 22.11
N LEU A 381 20.90 6.66 21.54
CA LEU A 381 20.46 7.12 20.22
C LEU A 381 20.22 8.64 20.18
N MET A 382 19.72 9.24 21.26
CA MET A 382 19.57 10.70 21.30
C MET A 382 20.94 11.41 21.35
N LEU A 383 21.89 10.84 22.08
CA LEU A 383 23.16 11.51 22.41
C LEU A 383 24.28 11.24 21.41
N LYS A 384 24.48 10.00 20.97
CA LYS A 384 25.72 9.58 20.27
C LYS A 384 25.66 9.78 18.75
N PRO A 385 24.64 9.31 18.01
CA PRO A 385 24.54 9.49 16.58
C PRO A 385 24.43 10.96 16.15
N SER A 386 25.01 11.25 14.98
CA SER A 386 24.79 12.48 14.22
C SER A 386 23.57 12.36 13.30
N LYS A 387 23.04 13.49 12.82
CA LYS A 387 22.02 13.52 11.75
C LYS A 387 22.43 12.63 10.57
N MET A 388 23.67 12.71 10.12
CA MET A 388 24.20 11.92 9.00
C MET A 388 24.08 10.41 9.23
N GLN A 389 24.38 9.93 10.44
CA GLN A 389 24.30 8.50 10.75
C GLN A 389 22.87 7.97 10.70
N TYR A 390 21.86 8.75 11.10
CA TYR A 390 20.46 8.37 10.92
C TYR A 390 20.06 8.27 9.46
N VAL A 391 20.52 9.22 8.63
CA VAL A 391 20.24 9.20 7.19
C VAL A 391 20.93 8.01 6.53
N GLU A 392 22.18 7.73 6.89
CA GLU A 392 22.91 6.54 6.42
C GLU A 392 22.19 5.26 6.82
N GLN A 393 21.68 5.12 8.05
CA GLN A 393 20.92 3.94 8.48
C GLN A 393 19.68 3.69 7.62
N PHE A 394 18.93 4.73 7.27
CA PHE A 394 17.76 4.58 6.40
C PHE A 394 18.16 4.25 4.96
N GLN A 395 19.18 4.93 4.41
CA GLN A 395 19.72 4.61 3.09
C GLN A 395 20.16 3.14 3.01
N ARG A 396 20.74 2.62 4.08
CA ARG A 396 21.14 1.22 4.20
C ARG A 396 19.96 0.26 4.14
N LEU A 397 18.85 0.56 4.83
CA LEU A 397 17.62 -0.22 4.72
C LEU A 397 17.09 -0.25 3.27
N ASP A 398 17.17 0.88 2.56
CA ASP A 398 16.74 0.98 1.15
C ASP A 398 17.66 0.18 0.22
N ILE A 399 18.98 0.24 0.41
CA ILE A 399 19.96 -0.56 -0.34
C ILE A 399 19.73 -2.06 -0.11
N LEU A 400 19.51 -2.48 1.13
CA LEU A 400 19.25 -3.89 1.48
C LEU A 400 17.97 -4.41 0.82
N GLU A 401 16.87 -3.67 0.94
CA GLU A 401 15.60 -4.05 0.31
C GLU A 401 15.72 -4.11 -1.21
N ARG A 402 16.35 -3.11 -1.82
CA ARG A 402 16.57 -3.08 -3.27
C ARG A 402 17.41 -4.27 -3.73
N THR A 403 18.52 -4.55 -3.05
CA THR A 403 19.38 -5.70 -3.37
C THR A 403 18.63 -7.02 -3.26
N ARG A 404 17.77 -7.14 -2.23
CA ARG A 404 16.91 -8.31 -2.03
C ARG A 404 15.88 -8.46 -3.15
N LEU A 405 15.17 -7.39 -3.50
CA LEU A 405 14.17 -7.39 -4.58
C LEU A 405 14.80 -7.65 -5.94
N ASP A 406 15.95 -7.02 -6.25
CA ASP A 406 16.70 -7.26 -7.48
C ASP A 406 17.14 -8.73 -7.57
N ARG A 407 17.55 -9.35 -6.46
CA ARG A 407 17.87 -10.79 -6.44
C ARG A 407 16.63 -11.64 -6.73
N ILE A 408 15.53 -11.42 -6.02
CA ILE A 408 14.30 -12.22 -6.17
C ILE A 408 13.73 -12.10 -7.59
N LEU A 409 13.72 -10.89 -8.16
CA LEU A 409 13.13 -10.62 -9.47
C LEU A 409 14.02 -11.06 -10.65
N ASN A 410 15.34 -11.21 -10.43
CA ASN A 410 16.28 -11.66 -11.46
C ASN A 410 16.64 -13.15 -11.35
N THR A 411 16.17 -13.85 -10.32
CA THR A 411 16.36 -15.32 -10.20
C THR A 411 15.29 -16.03 -11.03
N PRO A 412 15.65 -16.99 -11.91
CA PRO A 412 14.68 -17.77 -12.67
C PRO A 412 13.72 -18.52 -11.72
N PHE A 413 12.42 -18.55 -12.05
CA PHE A 413 11.46 -19.37 -11.33
C PHE A 413 11.92 -20.85 -11.35
N GLY A 414 12.16 -21.44 -10.18
CA GLY A 414 12.47 -22.87 -10.04
C GLY A 414 13.90 -23.24 -9.58
N ASP A 415 14.85 -22.29 -9.58
CA ASP A 415 16.17 -22.56 -9.00
C ASP A 415 16.13 -22.35 -7.49
N LYS A 416 16.42 -23.43 -6.74
CA LYS A 416 16.61 -23.36 -5.28
C LYS A 416 17.71 -22.35 -4.97
N ILE A 417 17.42 -21.41 -4.07
CA ILE A 417 18.43 -20.53 -3.47
C ILE A 417 19.30 -21.40 -2.55
N ASN A 418 20.25 -22.14 -3.13
CA ASN A 418 21.25 -22.85 -2.35
C ASN A 418 22.22 -21.82 -1.78
N SER A 419 22.01 -21.48 -0.51
CA SER A 419 22.95 -20.81 0.39
C SER A 419 23.45 -19.43 -0.02
N VAL A 420 23.58 -18.57 0.99
CA VAL A 420 24.26 -17.28 0.96
C VAL A 420 25.69 -17.44 0.44
N SER A 421 25.90 -17.32 -0.87
CA SER A 421 27.24 -17.16 -1.43
C SER A 421 27.25 -16.15 -2.57
N THR A 422 27.91 -15.03 -2.25
CA THR A 422 28.45 -13.99 -3.14
C THR A 422 27.46 -13.04 -3.82
N ILE A 423 27.33 -11.87 -3.18
CA ILE A 423 26.84 -10.59 -3.71
C ILE A 423 27.75 -10.19 -4.90
N PRO A 424 27.24 -9.88 -6.09
CA PRO A 424 28.01 -9.22 -7.13
C PRO A 424 27.67 -7.72 -7.13
N CYS A 425 28.42 -6.95 -6.35
CA CYS A 425 28.46 -5.48 -6.48
C CYS A 425 29.91 -5.05 -6.18
N ASP A 426 30.53 -4.29 -7.09
CA ASP A 426 31.89 -3.75 -6.96
C ASP A 426 31.99 -2.66 -5.88
N ILE A 427 31.67 -3.01 -4.62
CA ILE A 427 31.84 -2.19 -3.42
C ILE A 427 32.55 -3.08 -2.40
N ASN A 428 33.67 -2.64 -1.82
CA ASN A 428 34.51 -3.42 -0.89
C ASN A 428 33.67 -4.17 0.18
N ASP A 429 33.45 -5.46 -0.06
CA ASP A 429 32.39 -6.28 0.57
C ASP A 429 32.66 -6.73 2.02
N ALA A 430 33.91 -6.67 2.49
CA ALA A 430 34.25 -7.18 3.82
C ALA A 430 33.77 -6.30 4.98
N GLU A 431 33.58 -5.00 4.75
CA GLU A 431 33.05 -4.05 5.74
C GLU A 431 31.51 -3.98 5.73
N LEU A 432 30.86 -4.16 4.57
CA LEU A 432 29.39 -4.25 4.48
C LEU A 432 28.87 -5.59 5.05
N ALA A 433 29.49 -6.72 4.73
CA ALA A 433 29.00 -8.03 5.20
C ALA A 433 29.08 -8.22 6.73
N ASN A 434 30.01 -7.55 7.41
CA ASN A 434 30.15 -7.63 8.87
C ASN A 434 29.24 -6.65 9.62
N TYR A 435 28.66 -5.66 8.94
CA TYR A 435 27.85 -4.60 9.55
C TYR A 435 26.34 -4.73 9.24
N PHE A 436 25.95 -5.60 8.29
CA PHE A 436 24.60 -5.62 7.71
C PHE A 436 23.89 -6.97 7.81
N ASP A 437 23.57 -7.37 9.03
CA ASP A 437 22.40 -8.23 9.23
C ASP A 437 21.91 -8.04 10.66
N TYR A 438 20.91 -7.15 10.80
CA TYR A 438 20.33 -6.78 12.10
C TYR A 438 19.51 -7.93 12.71
N ASP A 439 19.08 -8.89 11.88
CA ASP A 439 18.29 -10.05 12.26
C ASP A 439 18.75 -11.29 11.45
N LYS A 440 19.98 -11.75 11.76
CA LYS A 440 20.65 -12.92 11.12
C LYS A 440 19.85 -14.22 11.23
N GLU A 441 18.97 -14.30 12.22
CA GLU A 441 18.20 -15.51 12.50
C GLU A 441 16.99 -15.63 11.57
N TYR A 442 16.57 -14.53 10.93
CA TYR A 442 15.42 -14.51 10.03
C TYR A 442 15.82 -14.44 8.56
N ASP A 443 16.01 -15.61 7.98
CA ASP A 443 16.21 -15.82 6.55
C ASP A 443 15.07 -16.68 5.97
N PRO A 444 13.85 -16.13 5.81
CA PRO A 444 12.77 -16.86 5.17
C PRO A 444 13.08 -17.04 3.68
N GLU A 445 12.59 -18.13 3.08
CA GLU A 445 12.59 -18.28 1.62
C GLU A 445 11.58 -17.29 1.01
N ILE A 446 12.06 -16.12 0.59
CA ILE A 446 11.21 -15.06 0.06
C ILE A 446 10.91 -15.33 -1.41
N THR A 447 9.64 -15.56 -1.71
CA THR A 447 9.13 -15.74 -3.06
C THR A 447 7.99 -14.77 -3.36
N ILE A 448 7.76 -14.53 -4.66
CA ILE A 448 6.67 -13.71 -5.19
C ILE A 448 5.90 -14.60 -6.18
N SER A 449 4.86 -15.30 -5.74
CA SER A 449 4.17 -16.28 -6.60
C SER A 449 2.94 -15.71 -7.32
N SER A 450 2.26 -14.70 -6.74
CA SER A 450 0.86 -14.39 -7.14
C SER A 450 0.51 -12.90 -7.20
N GLY A 451 1.21 -12.04 -6.45
CA GLY A 451 0.82 -10.63 -6.27
C GLY A 451 1.02 -9.75 -7.51
N VAL A 452 1.97 -10.08 -8.38
CA VAL A 452 2.27 -9.30 -9.59
C VAL A 452 1.21 -9.52 -10.67
N GLU A 453 0.60 -10.71 -10.67
CA GLU A 453 -0.31 -11.17 -11.71
C GLU A 453 -1.79 -10.80 -11.47
N LEU A 454 -2.17 -10.60 -10.20
CA LEU A 454 -3.53 -10.27 -9.77
C LEU A 454 -3.80 -8.76 -9.69
N GLY A 455 -3.19 -7.98 -10.58
CA GLY A 455 -3.12 -6.51 -10.51
C GLY A 455 -4.45 -5.76 -10.35
N ALA A 456 -5.60 -6.37 -10.64
CA ALA A 456 -6.92 -5.78 -10.39
C ALA A 456 -7.28 -5.69 -8.90
N LYS A 457 -6.75 -6.59 -8.05
CA LYS A 457 -6.94 -6.56 -6.59
C LYS A 457 -5.89 -5.71 -5.86
N ASN A 458 -4.94 -5.11 -6.58
CA ASN A 458 -3.89 -4.27 -6.03
C ASN A 458 -4.16 -2.81 -6.33
N ARG A 459 -4.16 -1.98 -5.29
CA ARG A 459 -4.26 -0.52 -5.44
C ARG A 459 -3.05 0.04 -6.19
N TYR A 460 -1.87 -0.52 -5.94
CA TYR A 460 -0.61 -0.14 -6.60
C TYR A 460 0.08 -1.38 -7.16
N LYS A 461 0.45 -1.34 -8.45
CA LYS A 461 1.04 -2.49 -9.16
C LYS A 461 2.42 -2.91 -8.63
N ASP A 462 3.14 -1.96 -8.04
CA ASP A 462 4.47 -2.12 -7.47
C ASP A 462 4.46 -2.39 -5.97
N VAL A 463 3.27 -2.46 -5.34
CA VAL A 463 3.12 -2.87 -3.94
C VAL A 463 2.35 -4.18 -3.88
N PHE A 464 3.07 -5.29 -3.78
CA PHE A 464 2.53 -6.65 -3.73
C PHE A 464 3.00 -7.40 -2.47
N PRO A 465 2.22 -8.37 -1.97
CA PRO A 465 2.62 -9.16 -0.82
C PRO A 465 3.71 -10.17 -1.19
N TYR A 466 4.64 -10.42 -0.26
CA TYR A 466 5.49 -11.61 -0.33
C TYR A 466 4.70 -12.87 -0.02
N GLU A 467 5.03 -13.98 -0.68
CA GLU A 467 4.23 -15.21 -0.57
C GLU A 467 4.34 -15.87 0.80
N HIS A 468 5.55 -15.96 1.35
CA HIS A 468 5.83 -16.65 2.62
C HIS A 468 5.10 -16.05 3.84
N THR A 469 4.58 -14.83 3.73
CA THR A 469 3.87 -14.11 4.79
C THR A 469 2.53 -13.53 4.34
N ARG A 470 2.06 -13.82 3.12
CA ARG A 470 0.77 -13.27 2.68
C ARG A 470 -0.37 -13.83 3.52
N VAL A 471 -1.43 -13.04 3.65
CA VAL A 471 -2.69 -13.55 4.17
C VAL A 471 -3.37 -14.39 3.10
N VAL A 472 -3.74 -15.62 3.47
CA VAL A 472 -4.47 -16.56 2.60
C VAL A 472 -5.93 -16.57 3.05
N LEU A 473 -6.83 -16.08 2.18
CA LEU A 473 -8.27 -16.07 2.46
C LEU A 473 -8.87 -17.47 2.37
N ARG A 474 -9.86 -17.73 3.23
CA ARG A 474 -10.70 -18.94 3.23
C ARG A 474 -12.16 -18.52 3.16
N ARG A 475 -12.82 -18.78 2.03
CA ARG A 475 -14.20 -18.34 1.80
C ARG A 475 -15.26 -19.28 2.35
N ASP A 476 -14.88 -20.47 2.79
CA ASP A 476 -15.79 -21.39 3.46
C ASP A 476 -16.23 -20.84 4.82
N SER A 477 -17.53 -20.64 4.92
CA SER A 477 -18.26 -19.92 5.95
C SER A 477 -18.23 -20.54 7.36
N GLU A 478 -17.64 -21.72 7.55
CA GLU A 478 -17.70 -22.50 8.81
C GLU A 478 -16.35 -22.83 9.47
N LEU A 479 -15.20 -22.53 8.85
CA LEU A 479 -13.90 -22.94 9.40
C LEU A 479 -13.20 -21.84 10.21
N ARG A 480 -13.49 -21.78 11.52
CA ARG A 480 -12.63 -21.10 12.52
C ARG A 480 -11.41 -21.98 12.86
N SER A 481 -10.39 -22.01 11.97
CA SER A 481 -9.06 -22.66 12.14
C SER A 481 -9.08 -24.19 12.41
N THR A 482 -8.09 -25.07 12.20
CA THR A 482 -6.69 -25.12 11.72
C THR A 482 -6.49 -26.54 11.15
N THR A 483 -5.45 -26.77 10.35
CA THR A 483 -4.91 -28.08 9.88
C THR A 483 -5.58 -28.87 8.73
N VAL A 484 -4.72 -29.18 7.73
CA VAL A 484 -4.75 -30.17 6.60
C VAL A 484 -5.57 -29.85 5.31
N PRO A 485 -5.19 -30.43 4.15
CA PRO A 485 -4.74 -29.73 2.95
C PRO A 485 -5.84 -29.56 1.90
N PHE A 486 -5.86 -28.44 1.17
CA PHE A 486 -6.93 -28.16 0.23
C PHE A 486 -6.41 -28.08 -1.21
N GLU A 487 -6.91 -28.99 -2.05
CA GLU A 487 -6.84 -28.90 -3.50
C GLU A 487 -8.06 -28.11 -4.02
N LYS A 488 -7.80 -27.23 -5.00
CA LYS A 488 -8.74 -26.45 -5.83
C LYS A 488 -9.49 -25.30 -5.15
N ASP A 489 -8.78 -24.21 -4.85
CA ASP A 489 -9.32 -22.86 -5.02
C ASP A 489 -8.36 -22.06 -5.91
N SER A 490 -8.88 -21.29 -6.86
CA SER A 490 -8.03 -20.49 -7.74
C SER A 490 -7.27 -19.46 -6.92
N VAL A 491 -6.02 -19.13 -7.31
CA VAL A 491 -5.21 -18.12 -6.61
C VAL A 491 -5.96 -16.79 -6.44
N ILE A 492 -6.87 -16.47 -7.37
CA ILE A 492 -7.75 -15.29 -7.33
C ILE A 492 -8.64 -15.28 -6.08
N ASP A 493 -9.05 -16.46 -5.60
CA ASP A 493 -10.03 -16.63 -4.54
C ASP A 493 -9.44 -16.58 -3.14
N THR A 494 -8.16 -16.94 -3.02
CA THR A 494 -7.43 -16.91 -1.74
C THR A 494 -6.61 -15.63 -1.55
N TYR A 495 -6.62 -14.74 -2.53
CA TYR A 495 -5.76 -13.56 -2.57
C TYR A 495 -6.38 -12.32 -1.94
N ILE A 496 -5.60 -11.68 -1.08
CA ILE A 496 -5.71 -10.29 -0.67
C ILE A 496 -4.31 -9.67 -0.62
N ASN A 497 -4.17 -8.39 -0.94
CA ASN A 497 -2.91 -7.67 -0.76
C ASN A 497 -2.67 -7.35 0.72
N ALA A 498 -2.20 -8.35 1.46
CA ALA A 498 -1.91 -8.24 2.88
C ALA A 498 -0.78 -9.22 3.28
N ASN A 499 0.01 -8.83 4.27
CA ASN A 499 1.02 -9.69 4.89
C ASN A 499 0.88 -9.68 6.40
N TYR A 500 1.21 -10.82 7.00
CA TYR A 500 1.44 -10.93 8.42
C TYR A 500 2.78 -10.31 8.79
N LEU A 501 2.81 -9.54 9.86
CA LEU A 501 4.03 -8.94 10.42
C LEU A 501 4.28 -9.44 11.85
N THR A 502 5.54 -9.71 12.16
CA THR A 502 6.01 -10.12 13.50
C THR A 502 7.26 -9.35 13.85
N SER A 503 7.37 -8.89 15.09
CA SER A 503 8.59 -8.22 15.57
C SER A 503 9.69 -9.25 15.85
N PRO A 504 10.98 -8.91 15.65
CA PRO A 504 12.08 -9.76 16.11
C PRO A 504 12.17 -9.83 17.65
N PHE A 505 11.43 -8.96 18.36
CA PHE A 505 11.39 -8.90 19.82
C PHE A 505 10.10 -9.45 20.43
N ASP A 506 9.23 -10.12 19.65
CA ASP A 506 8.01 -10.74 20.19
C ASP A 506 8.39 -11.98 21.03
N SER A 507 8.63 -11.82 22.34
CA SER A 507 9.10 -12.89 23.23
C SER A 507 8.03 -13.96 23.48
N GLY A 508 8.22 -15.18 22.95
CA GLY A 508 7.67 -16.46 23.44
C GLY A 508 6.15 -16.64 23.51
N LYS A 509 5.36 -15.58 23.33
CA LYS A 509 3.92 -15.66 23.14
C LYS A 509 3.72 -16.16 21.72
N LYS A 510 2.92 -17.20 21.56
CA LYS A 510 2.39 -17.54 20.25
C LYS A 510 1.46 -16.39 19.90
N SER A 511 1.99 -15.40 19.18
CA SER A 511 1.16 -14.72 18.20
C SER A 511 0.33 -15.81 17.55
N GLY A 512 -0.99 -15.62 17.42
CA GLY A 512 -1.82 -16.62 16.74
C GLY A 512 -1.09 -17.08 15.47
N SER A 513 -1.37 -18.27 14.93
CA SER A 513 -0.62 -18.82 13.77
C SER A 513 -0.45 -17.88 12.56
N ALA A 514 -1.14 -16.73 12.58
CA ALA A 514 -1.12 -15.56 11.71
C ALA A 514 -0.23 -14.35 12.13
N GLY A 515 0.52 -14.32 13.24
CA GLY A 515 1.34 -13.16 13.60
C GLY A 515 0.58 -11.97 14.23
N ARG A 516 1.33 -10.92 14.63
CA ARG A 516 0.83 -9.84 15.51
C ARG A 516 -0.01 -8.82 14.74
N TYR A 517 0.41 -8.50 13.52
CA TYR A 517 -0.30 -7.56 12.66
C TYR A 517 -0.64 -8.19 11.32
N ILE A 518 -1.74 -7.74 10.73
CA ILE A 518 -1.99 -7.83 9.29
C ILE A 518 -1.76 -6.45 8.70
N ALA A 519 -0.70 -6.27 7.92
CA ALA A 519 -0.46 -5.05 7.15
C ALA A 519 -1.07 -5.21 5.75
N THR A 520 -2.02 -4.35 5.41
CA THR A 520 -2.77 -4.43 4.14
C THR A 520 -2.97 -3.07 3.49
N GLN A 521 -3.21 -3.06 2.17
CA GLN A 521 -3.67 -1.86 1.48
C GLN A 521 -5.08 -1.46 1.95
N ALA A 522 -5.45 -0.19 1.77
CA ALA A 522 -6.84 0.20 1.95
C ALA A 522 -7.72 -0.50 0.90
N PRO A 523 -8.91 -1.01 1.31
CA PRO A 523 -9.79 -1.75 0.42
C PRO A 523 -10.18 -0.91 -0.80
N LEU A 524 -10.27 -1.58 -1.95
CA LEU A 524 -10.89 -1.09 -3.18
C LEU A 524 -12.37 -1.50 -3.18
N PRO A 525 -13.24 -0.85 -3.98
CA PRO A 525 -14.64 -1.27 -4.11
C PRO A 525 -14.79 -2.78 -4.38
N GLU A 526 -13.91 -3.34 -5.21
CA GLU A 526 -13.92 -4.75 -5.62
C GLU A 526 -13.35 -5.69 -4.54
N THR A 527 -12.64 -5.17 -3.54
CA THR A 527 -11.94 -5.98 -2.52
C THR A 527 -12.52 -5.82 -1.11
N ILE A 528 -13.67 -5.14 -0.93
CA ILE A 528 -14.29 -4.99 0.39
C ILE A 528 -14.69 -6.35 0.97
N HIS A 529 -15.27 -7.22 0.14
CA HIS A 529 -15.61 -8.58 0.57
C HIS A 529 -14.36 -9.34 1.05
N ASP A 530 -13.28 -9.35 0.25
CA ASP A 530 -12.00 -9.96 0.60
C ASP A 530 -11.41 -9.38 1.91
N PHE A 531 -11.55 -8.06 2.11
CA PHE A 531 -11.12 -7.36 3.33
C PHE A 531 -11.88 -7.85 4.58
N TYR A 532 -13.20 -8.03 4.49
CA TYR A 532 -13.97 -8.59 5.59
C TYR A 532 -13.74 -10.08 5.79
N THR A 533 -13.54 -10.85 4.72
CA THR A 533 -13.10 -12.25 4.82
C THR A 533 -11.78 -12.34 5.59
N CYS A 534 -10.82 -11.46 5.32
CA CYS A 534 -9.56 -11.36 6.06
C CYS A 534 -9.79 -11.12 7.56
N ILE A 535 -10.66 -10.17 7.91
CA ILE A 535 -11.02 -9.86 9.32
C ILE A 535 -11.63 -11.08 10.01
N ILE A 536 -12.58 -11.75 9.37
CA ILE A 536 -13.30 -12.91 9.93
C ILE A 536 -12.35 -14.10 10.08
N ASN A 537 -11.58 -14.45 9.05
CA ASN A 537 -10.64 -15.58 9.08
C ASN A 537 -9.60 -15.45 10.20
N ASN A 538 -9.20 -14.22 10.52
CA ASN A 538 -8.15 -13.93 11.50
C ASN A 538 -8.68 -13.42 12.85
N ASN A 539 -10.01 -13.48 13.07
CA ASN A 539 -10.66 -13.02 14.30
C ASN A 539 -10.18 -11.62 14.74
N VAL A 540 -10.05 -10.68 13.81
CA VAL A 540 -9.48 -9.35 14.06
C VAL A 540 -10.47 -8.50 14.87
N PRO A 541 -10.16 -8.14 16.14
CA PRO A 541 -11.05 -7.32 16.95
C PRO A 541 -10.91 -5.82 16.64
N VAL A 542 -9.72 -5.37 16.21
CA VAL A 542 -9.37 -3.96 16.02
C VAL A 542 -8.74 -3.74 14.65
N VAL A 543 -9.26 -2.75 13.92
CA VAL A 543 -8.74 -2.25 12.64
C VAL A 543 -8.19 -0.83 12.83
N LEU A 544 -6.93 -0.61 12.49
CA LEU A 544 -6.29 0.70 12.52
C LEU A 544 -6.20 1.29 11.11
N SER A 545 -6.88 2.41 10.89
CA SER A 545 -6.94 3.12 9.61
C SER A 545 -6.09 4.39 9.66
N LEU A 546 -5.09 4.51 8.79
CA LEU A 546 -4.10 5.61 8.82
C LEU A 546 -4.21 6.53 7.59
N THR A 547 -5.38 6.62 6.97
CA THR A 547 -5.62 7.41 5.76
C THR A 547 -7.08 7.82 5.69
N ASP A 548 -7.32 8.93 5.01
CA ASP A 548 -8.66 9.37 4.65
C ASP A 548 -9.18 8.64 3.41
N GLU A 549 -10.47 8.83 3.11
CA GLU A 549 -11.07 8.32 1.88
C GLU A 549 -10.39 8.94 0.65
N PHE A 550 -10.13 10.24 0.71
CA PHE A 550 -9.51 11.03 -0.35
C PHE A 550 -8.44 11.95 0.19
N GLU A 551 -7.30 12.01 -0.50
CA GLU A 551 -6.23 12.96 -0.23
C GLU A 551 -5.91 13.71 -1.51
N HIS A 552 -6.00 15.05 -1.49
CA HIS A 552 -5.85 15.92 -2.67
C HIS A 552 -6.70 15.48 -3.90
N GLY A 553 -7.91 14.97 -3.64
CA GLY A 553 -8.83 14.50 -4.68
C GLY A 553 -8.50 13.12 -5.26
N ILE A 554 -7.50 12.42 -4.74
CA ILE A 554 -7.16 11.04 -5.09
C ILE A 554 -7.77 10.12 -4.04
N GLU A 555 -8.54 9.12 -4.47
CA GLU A 555 -9.08 8.11 -3.57
C GLU A 555 -7.94 7.25 -2.99
N LYS A 556 -7.82 7.25 -1.67
CA LYS A 556 -6.84 6.47 -0.92
C LYS A 556 -7.43 5.26 -0.25
N CYS A 557 -8.71 5.32 0.12
CA CYS A 557 -9.43 4.24 0.77
C CYS A 557 -10.91 4.25 0.38
N CYS A 558 -11.43 3.08 -0.04
CA CYS A 558 -12.86 2.92 -0.17
C CYS A 558 -13.49 2.82 1.23
N LYS A 559 -14.63 3.49 1.43
CA LYS A 559 -15.33 3.58 2.71
C LYS A 559 -15.97 2.26 3.11
N PHE A 560 -15.17 1.31 3.60
CA PHE A 560 -15.64 -0.02 3.98
C PHE A 560 -16.62 0.02 5.15
N TRP A 561 -16.52 1.00 6.05
CA TRP A 561 -17.37 1.13 7.25
C TRP A 561 -18.76 1.72 7.00
N ALA A 562 -19.13 2.03 5.75
CA ALA A 562 -20.46 2.56 5.46
C ALA A 562 -21.53 1.47 5.58
N ASP A 563 -22.74 1.86 5.99
CA ASP A 563 -23.90 0.96 5.97
C ASP A 563 -24.18 0.50 4.53
N GLY A 564 -24.30 -0.80 4.33
CA GLY A 564 -24.50 -1.36 2.99
C GLY A 564 -24.30 -2.86 2.91
N GLU A 565 -24.54 -3.42 1.73
CA GLU A 565 -24.28 -4.82 1.43
C GLU A 565 -23.11 -4.93 0.43
N TYR A 566 -22.13 -5.75 0.78
CA TYR A 566 -20.89 -5.95 0.02
C TYR A 566 -20.73 -7.44 -0.28
N ASN A 567 -21.32 -7.89 -1.39
CA ASN A 567 -21.29 -9.28 -1.87
C ASN A 567 -21.67 -10.31 -0.77
N GLY A 568 -22.84 -10.14 -0.14
CA GLY A 568 -23.34 -11.05 0.90
C GLY A 568 -22.86 -10.74 2.33
N ILE A 569 -22.04 -9.70 2.52
CA ILE A 569 -21.70 -9.15 3.84
C ILE A 569 -22.46 -7.84 4.05
N VAL A 570 -23.39 -7.83 5.00
CA VAL A 570 -24.13 -6.63 5.40
C VAL A 570 -23.38 -5.92 6.51
N VAL A 571 -22.98 -4.67 6.28
CA VAL A 571 -22.24 -3.82 7.22
C VAL A 571 -23.22 -2.85 7.88
N SER A 572 -23.07 -2.70 9.19
CA SER A 572 -23.84 -1.75 10.00
C SER A 572 -22.93 -1.01 10.96
N MET A 573 -22.89 0.32 10.87
CA MET A 573 -22.21 1.20 11.81
C MET A 573 -23.06 1.36 13.07
N LEU A 574 -22.62 0.75 14.17
CA LEU A 574 -23.38 0.75 15.42
C LEU A 574 -23.18 2.04 16.21
N GLU A 575 -21.93 2.50 16.33
CA GLU A 575 -21.53 3.68 17.10
C GLU A 575 -20.36 4.37 16.41
N GLU A 576 -20.30 5.71 16.50
CA GLU A 576 -19.20 6.52 15.99
C GLU A 576 -18.87 7.63 17.00
N HIS A 577 -17.60 7.67 17.42
CA HIS A 577 -17.01 8.77 18.16
C HIS A 577 -16.09 9.57 17.23
N LYS A 578 -16.32 10.89 17.14
CA LYS A 578 -15.54 11.80 16.30
C LYS A 578 -14.69 12.72 17.18
N GLY A 579 -13.43 12.38 17.36
CA GLY A 579 -12.43 13.32 17.88
C GLY A 579 -11.96 14.28 16.78
N GLU A 580 -11.02 15.16 17.12
CA GLU A 580 -10.42 16.09 16.15
C GLU A 580 -9.62 15.34 15.07
N VAL A 581 -8.69 14.48 15.50
CA VAL A 581 -7.84 13.67 14.61
C VAL A 581 -8.23 12.19 14.64
N LEU A 582 -8.66 11.70 15.81
CA LEU A 582 -8.98 10.28 16.06
C LEU A 582 -10.47 10.01 15.97
N PHE A 583 -10.85 9.07 15.12
CA PHE A 583 -12.23 8.60 14.94
C PHE A 583 -12.31 7.14 15.40
N ILE A 584 -13.38 6.78 16.11
CA ILE A 584 -13.60 5.41 16.60
C ILE A 584 -14.96 4.95 16.13
N ARG A 585 -15.05 3.78 15.50
CA ARG A 585 -16.30 3.19 15.02
C ARG A 585 -16.47 1.77 15.52
N ARG A 586 -17.63 1.47 16.09
CA ARG A 586 -18.05 0.09 16.36
C ARG A 586 -18.87 -0.38 15.16
N ILE A 587 -18.39 -1.40 14.47
CA ILE A 587 -18.97 -1.89 13.22
C ILE A 587 -19.43 -3.33 13.45
N LYS A 588 -20.64 -3.64 13.01
CA LYS A 588 -21.17 -5.00 12.93
C LYS A 588 -21.24 -5.43 11.48
N ILE A 589 -20.74 -6.62 11.20
CA ILE A 589 -20.92 -7.29 9.92
C ILE A 589 -21.78 -8.52 10.12
N THR A 590 -22.72 -8.74 9.20
CA THR A 590 -23.62 -9.89 9.19
C THR A 590 -23.42 -10.62 7.86
N TYR A 591 -23.25 -11.94 7.91
CA TYR A 591 -22.87 -12.77 6.77
C TYR A 591 -23.56 -14.14 6.85
N ASN A 592 -23.37 -14.99 5.84
CA ASN A 592 -24.05 -16.29 5.69
C ASN A 592 -25.58 -16.15 5.71
N ASP A 593 -26.13 -15.29 4.85
CA ASP A 593 -27.57 -15.01 4.76
C ASP A 593 -28.21 -14.60 6.09
N GLY A 594 -27.48 -13.83 6.90
CA GLY A 594 -27.97 -13.34 8.19
C GLY A 594 -27.72 -14.28 9.38
N LYS A 595 -27.14 -15.47 9.16
CA LYS A 595 -26.97 -16.49 10.22
C LYS A 595 -25.78 -16.22 11.12
N SER A 596 -24.78 -15.51 10.64
CA SER A 596 -23.56 -15.20 11.39
C SER A 596 -23.35 -13.70 11.48
N SER A 597 -22.79 -13.25 12.60
CA SER A 597 -22.37 -11.85 12.75
C SER A 597 -21.04 -11.73 13.47
N TYR A 598 -20.30 -10.68 13.14
CA TYR A 598 -19.03 -10.34 13.76
C TYR A 598 -18.99 -8.84 14.04
N GLU A 599 -18.50 -8.44 15.21
CA GLU A 599 -18.30 -7.03 15.55
C GLU A 599 -16.81 -6.71 15.59
N LEU A 600 -16.42 -5.53 15.11
CA LEU A 600 -15.06 -5.04 15.13
C LEU A 600 -15.03 -3.56 15.50
N LEU A 601 -13.89 -3.11 16.02
CA LEU A 601 -13.63 -1.71 16.31
C LEU A 601 -12.66 -1.14 15.28
N GLN A 602 -13.05 -0.07 14.58
CA GLN A 602 -12.13 0.72 13.77
C GLN A 602 -11.65 1.91 14.60
N ILE A 603 -10.33 2.15 14.61
CA ILE A 603 -9.73 3.40 15.09
C ILE A 603 -9.03 4.03 13.88
N GLN A 604 -9.41 5.26 13.52
CA GLN A 604 -8.89 5.97 12.35
C GLN A 604 -8.18 7.25 12.78
N ILE A 605 -6.97 7.47 12.27
CA ILE A 605 -6.33 8.80 12.23
C ILE A 605 -6.67 9.44 10.89
N LYS A 606 -7.23 10.64 10.95
CA LYS A 606 -7.46 11.51 9.79
C LYS A 606 -6.30 12.48 9.57
N ASP A 607 -6.25 13.08 8.38
CA ASP A 607 -5.36 14.20 8.06
C ASP A 607 -3.85 13.87 8.19
N TRP A 608 -3.47 12.59 8.13
CA TRP A 608 -2.07 12.21 7.93
C TRP A 608 -1.69 12.50 6.48
N PRO A 609 -0.75 13.41 6.17
CA PRO A 609 -0.40 13.74 4.78
C PRO A 609 0.31 12.59 4.03
N ASP A 610 0.00 12.41 2.74
CA ASP A 610 0.57 11.37 1.84
C ASP A 610 2.09 11.36 1.78
N LEU A 611 2.68 12.54 1.62
CA LEU A 611 4.13 12.73 1.42
C LEU A 611 4.82 13.27 2.68
N GLY A 612 4.14 13.21 3.83
CA GLY A 612 4.59 13.81 5.08
C GLY A 612 4.37 12.92 6.30
N ILE A 613 4.42 13.57 7.46
CA ILE A 613 4.22 12.99 8.79
C ILE A 613 3.06 13.75 9.46
N LEU A 614 2.45 13.15 10.49
CA LEU A 614 1.50 13.89 11.33
C LEU A 614 2.21 15.04 12.03
N ASP A 615 1.50 16.14 12.23
CA ASP A 615 2.04 17.30 12.93
C ASP A 615 2.30 16.98 14.42
N SER A 616 1.45 16.13 15.02
CA SER A 616 1.58 15.71 16.41
C SER A 616 1.89 14.21 16.52
N PRO A 617 3.08 13.82 17.00
CA PRO A 617 3.38 12.42 17.32
C PRO A 617 2.46 11.83 18.40
N LYS A 618 1.76 12.68 19.17
CA LYS A 618 0.84 12.27 20.24
C LYS A 618 -0.30 11.39 19.70
N ASP A 619 -0.78 11.65 18.49
CA ASP A 619 -1.96 10.98 17.96
C ASP A 619 -1.69 9.49 17.65
N ILE A 620 -0.46 9.17 17.25
CA ILE A 620 0.04 7.79 17.13
C ILE A 620 0.03 7.09 18.49
N ILE A 621 0.55 7.78 19.50
CA ILE A 621 0.65 7.25 20.86
C ILE A 621 -0.75 7.02 21.45
N ASP A 622 -1.70 7.94 21.23
CA ASP A 622 -3.07 7.79 21.69
C ASP A 622 -3.81 6.66 20.98
N MET A 623 -3.62 6.49 19.66
CA MET A 623 -4.15 5.33 18.93
C MET A 623 -3.61 4.01 19.51
N ILE A 624 -2.31 3.94 19.79
CA ILE A 624 -1.67 2.75 20.39
C ILE A 624 -2.25 2.48 21.77
N PHE A 625 -2.41 3.50 22.62
CA PHE A 625 -3.02 3.34 23.94
C PHE A 625 -4.47 2.84 23.89
N LEU A 626 -5.28 3.36 22.96
CA LEU A 626 -6.67 2.91 22.78
C LEU A 626 -6.72 1.44 22.34
N LYS A 627 -5.89 1.06 21.37
CA LYS A 627 -5.72 -0.34 20.95
C LYS A 627 -5.32 -1.21 22.13
N ASP A 628 -4.26 -0.85 22.85
CA ASP A 628 -3.74 -1.65 23.96
C ASP A 628 -4.76 -1.83 25.07
N TYR A 629 -5.51 -0.78 25.40
CA TYR A 629 -6.60 -0.86 26.37
C TYR A 629 -7.63 -1.91 25.95
N VAL A 630 -8.13 -1.85 24.70
CA VAL A 630 -9.12 -2.80 24.19
C VAL A 630 -8.57 -4.23 24.19
N ILE A 631 -7.36 -4.43 23.67
CA ILE A 631 -6.74 -5.75 23.58
C ILE A 631 -6.52 -6.35 24.98
N GLN A 632 -6.03 -5.56 25.94
CA GLN A 632 -5.82 -6.02 27.31
C GLN A 632 -7.13 -6.43 27.99
N GLN A 633 -8.21 -5.66 27.80
CA GLN A 633 -9.52 -6.02 28.36
C GLN A 633 -10.06 -7.31 27.74
N LEU A 634 -9.98 -7.46 26.41
CA LEU A 634 -10.41 -8.69 25.74
C LEU A 634 -9.60 -9.92 26.21
N MET A 635 -8.30 -9.76 26.47
CA MET A 635 -7.47 -10.82 27.05
C MET A 635 -7.86 -11.11 28.50
N SER A 636 -8.10 -10.10 29.35
CA SER A 636 -8.48 -10.31 30.75
C SER A 636 -9.86 -10.96 30.90
N ASP A 637 -10.77 -10.68 29.97
CA ASP A 637 -12.10 -11.31 29.90
C ASP A 637 -12.07 -12.71 29.23
N GLY A 638 -10.87 -13.16 28.86
CA GLY A 638 -10.61 -14.49 28.30
C GLY A 638 -11.14 -14.69 26.89
N ILE A 639 -11.47 -13.63 26.14
CA ILE A 639 -11.97 -13.72 24.75
C ILE A 639 -10.97 -14.44 23.84
N PHE A 640 -9.68 -14.29 24.13
CA PHE A 640 -8.57 -15.00 23.51
C PHE A 640 -7.88 -15.90 24.54
N ALA A 641 -7.21 -16.96 24.08
CA ALA A 641 -6.45 -17.84 24.98
C ALA A 641 -5.27 -17.09 25.65
N GLU A 642 -4.83 -17.55 26.82
CA GLU A 642 -3.74 -16.88 27.57
C GLU A 642 -2.42 -16.81 26.77
N ASP A 643 -2.17 -17.79 25.91
CA ASP A 643 -0.99 -17.87 25.05
C ASP A 643 -1.19 -17.24 23.67
N GLU A 644 -2.41 -16.81 23.34
CA GLU A 644 -2.77 -16.20 22.05
C GLU A 644 -2.73 -14.67 22.14
N MET A 645 -1.90 -14.06 21.31
CA MET A 645 -1.96 -12.61 21.10
C MET A 645 -2.95 -12.28 19.97
N PRO A 646 -3.96 -11.42 20.20
CA PRO A 646 -4.92 -11.06 19.15
C PRO A 646 -4.26 -10.31 18.00
N THR A 647 -4.58 -10.70 16.76
CA THR A 647 -4.06 -10.05 15.55
C THR A 647 -4.77 -8.72 15.30
N VAL A 648 -4.00 -7.65 15.08
CA VAL A 648 -4.51 -6.32 14.74
C VAL A 648 -4.32 -6.06 13.24
N LEU A 649 -5.36 -5.63 12.54
CA LEU A 649 -5.24 -5.24 11.13
C LEU A 649 -4.91 -3.76 11.04
N VAL A 650 -3.88 -3.42 10.28
CA VAL A 650 -3.40 -2.04 10.09
C VAL A 650 -3.32 -1.73 8.60
N HIS A 651 -3.92 -0.62 8.18
CA HIS A 651 -3.86 -0.19 6.79
C HIS A 651 -3.67 1.33 6.64
N CYS A 652 -3.03 1.72 5.54
CA CYS A 652 -3.04 3.07 4.99
C CYS A 652 -3.53 2.98 3.55
N SER A 653 -3.01 3.75 2.59
CA SER A 653 -3.34 3.57 1.18
C SER A 653 -2.72 2.28 0.61
N ALA A 654 -1.39 2.19 0.55
CA ALA A 654 -0.67 1.02 0.03
C ALA A 654 -0.38 -0.06 1.10
N GLY A 655 -0.50 0.29 2.39
CA GLY A 655 -0.25 -0.63 3.48
C GLY A 655 1.23 -0.85 3.83
N CYS A 656 2.12 0.10 3.52
CA CYS A 656 3.56 -0.04 3.77
C CYS A 656 4.23 1.20 4.41
N GLY A 657 3.95 2.42 3.94
CA GLY A 657 4.51 3.66 4.51
C GLY A 657 4.05 3.95 5.96
N ARG A 658 2.91 4.64 6.11
CA ARG A 658 2.32 4.95 7.43
C ARG A 658 2.06 3.70 8.28
N THR A 659 1.61 2.62 7.63
CA THR A 659 1.43 1.30 8.27
C THR A 659 2.72 0.81 8.90
N GLY A 660 3.86 0.89 8.20
CA GLY A 660 5.16 0.52 8.76
C GLY A 660 5.61 1.43 9.89
N THR A 661 5.37 2.74 9.78
CA THR A 661 5.66 3.69 10.84
C THR A 661 4.92 3.32 12.13
N LEU A 662 3.60 3.14 12.06
CA LEU A 662 2.78 2.81 13.22
C LEU A 662 3.15 1.42 13.79
N CYS A 663 3.24 0.38 12.95
CA CYS A 663 3.61 -0.96 13.42
C CYS A 663 4.99 -0.98 14.09
N THR A 664 5.95 -0.17 13.59
CA THR A 664 7.29 -0.10 14.19
C THR A 664 7.22 0.56 15.57
N VAL A 665 6.52 1.69 15.71
CA VAL A 665 6.32 2.35 17.00
C VAL A 665 5.63 1.41 18.00
N ASP A 666 4.54 0.76 17.59
CA ASP A 666 3.81 -0.17 18.47
C ASP A 666 4.67 -1.37 18.90
N SER A 667 5.48 -1.91 17.97
CA SER A 667 6.39 -3.02 18.26
C SER A 667 7.51 -2.63 19.22
N VAL A 668 8.04 -1.40 19.16
CA VAL A 668 9.03 -0.94 20.15
C VAL A 668 8.37 -0.79 21.52
N ILE A 669 7.22 -0.09 21.60
CA ILE A 669 6.51 0.15 22.87
C ILE A 669 6.12 -1.17 23.54
N SER A 670 5.62 -2.13 22.76
CA SER A 670 5.14 -3.41 23.28
C SER A 670 6.26 -4.33 23.75
N ASN A 671 7.50 -4.11 23.31
CA ASN A 671 8.63 -4.99 23.58
C ASN A 671 9.78 -4.26 24.31
N LEU A 672 9.51 -3.14 25.01
CA LEU A 672 10.54 -2.33 25.69
C LEU A 672 11.43 -3.15 26.64
N THR A 673 10.87 -4.12 27.38
CA THR A 673 11.63 -4.97 28.31
C THR A 673 12.58 -5.92 27.59
N GLU A 674 12.10 -6.59 26.54
CA GLU A 674 12.93 -7.50 25.74
C GLU A 674 14.07 -6.74 25.05
N ILE A 675 13.74 -5.59 24.45
CA ILE A 675 14.71 -4.71 23.80
C ILE A 675 15.80 -4.24 24.78
N ALA A 676 15.42 -3.93 26.04
CA ALA A 676 16.38 -3.55 27.07
C ALA A 676 17.36 -4.71 27.39
N HIS A 677 16.86 -5.94 27.57
CA HIS A 677 17.72 -7.10 27.79
C HIS A 677 18.66 -7.35 26.60
N GLN A 678 18.17 -7.27 25.36
CA GLN A 678 19.01 -7.44 24.18
C GLN A 678 20.06 -6.34 24.02
N SER A 679 19.73 -5.10 24.42
CA SER A 679 20.70 -4.01 24.45
C SER A 679 21.86 -4.28 25.42
N GLU A 680 21.60 -4.89 26.57
CA GLU A 680 22.64 -5.24 27.55
C GLU A 680 23.56 -6.35 27.01
N GLN A 681 22.97 -7.37 26.38
CA GLN A 681 23.72 -8.45 25.72
C GLN A 681 24.59 -7.90 24.58
N TRP A 682 24.02 -7.03 23.75
CA TRP A 682 24.74 -6.35 22.67
C TRP A 682 25.91 -5.52 23.20
N ALA A 683 25.73 -4.80 24.32
CA ALA A 683 26.80 -4.02 24.95
C ALA A 683 27.93 -4.91 25.47
N SER A 684 27.61 -6.12 25.95
CA SER A 684 28.55 -7.09 26.52
C SER A 684 29.38 -7.82 25.46
N SER A 685 28.84 -8.02 24.26
CA SER A 685 29.48 -8.76 23.14
C SER A 685 30.51 -7.94 22.35
N LYS A 686 30.86 -6.73 22.80
CA LYS A 686 31.67 -5.75 22.05
C LYS A 686 33.18 -6.05 21.98
N SER A 687 33.56 -7.05 21.18
CA SER A 687 34.94 -7.13 20.66
C SER A 687 35.11 -6.57 19.24
N THR A 688 34.04 -6.28 18.47
CA THR A 688 34.20 -5.92 17.03
C THR A 688 33.21 -4.94 16.38
N ALA A 689 32.14 -4.45 17.03
CA ALA A 689 31.16 -3.57 16.36
C ALA A 689 31.16 -2.12 16.88
N SER A 690 31.48 -1.14 16.02
CA SER A 690 31.60 0.30 16.35
C SER A 690 30.26 1.08 16.37
N GLY A 691 29.11 0.40 16.41
CA GLY A 691 27.78 1.02 16.31
C GLY A 691 27.12 1.40 17.65
N VAL A 692 25.94 2.01 17.59
CA VAL A 692 24.95 2.14 18.69
C VAL A 692 23.85 1.10 18.45
N PHE A 693 23.31 0.48 19.50
CA PHE A 693 22.19 -0.46 19.39
C PHE A 693 20.92 0.31 18.99
N ASP A 694 20.35 -0.06 17.85
CA ASP A 694 19.14 0.55 17.33
C ASP A 694 18.08 -0.52 16.98
N PRO A 695 17.11 -0.77 17.88
CA PRO A 695 16.07 -1.76 17.65
C PRO A 695 15.05 -1.31 16.58
N ILE A 696 14.94 -0.02 16.29
CA ILE A 696 14.01 0.51 15.27
C ILE A 696 14.45 0.03 13.90
N VAL A 697 15.75 0.11 13.59
CA VAL A 697 16.31 -0.40 12.32
C VAL A 697 16.09 -1.91 12.20
N THR A 698 16.32 -2.67 13.27
CA THR A 698 16.09 -4.12 13.29
C THR A 698 14.63 -4.49 13.01
N ILE A 699 13.67 -3.78 13.62
CA ILE A 699 12.23 -4.00 13.38
C ILE A 699 11.87 -3.67 11.94
N ILE A 700 12.35 -2.54 11.40
CA ILE A 700 12.04 -2.14 10.02
C ILE A 700 12.63 -3.13 9.02
N ASP A 701 13.87 -3.59 9.22
CA ASP A 701 14.47 -4.62 8.36
C ASP A 701 13.63 -5.91 8.38
N ARG A 702 13.25 -6.38 9.58
CA ARG A 702 12.36 -7.54 9.75
C ARG A 702 11.03 -7.35 9.02
N PHE A 703 10.37 -6.21 9.19
CA PHE A 703 9.13 -5.91 8.49
C PHE A 703 9.32 -5.81 6.98
N ARG A 704 10.42 -5.23 6.49
CA ARG A 704 10.74 -5.19 5.07
C ARG A 704 10.96 -6.59 4.50
N LYS A 705 11.49 -7.54 5.26
CA LYS A 705 11.58 -8.97 4.87
C LYS A 705 10.20 -9.64 4.76
N GLN A 706 9.16 -9.12 5.43
CA GLN A 706 7.80 -9.68 5.46
C GLN A 706 6.81 -8.96 4.52
N ARG A 707 7.01 -7.66 4.25
CA ARG A 707 6.22 -6.88 3.30
C ARG A 707 7.09 -5.81 2.69
N ILE A 708 6.95 -5.57 1.38
CA ILE A 708 7.82 -4.62 0.70
C ILE A 708 7.57 -3.17 1.14
N SER A 709 8.66 -2.42 1.24
CA SER A 709 8.67 -0.97 1.43
C SER A 709 8.03 -0.50 2.74
N MET A 710 8.07 -1.33 3.79
CA MET A 710 7.64 -0.92 5.13
C MET A 710 8.50 0.28 5.60
N VAL A 711 7.83 1.36 5.99
CA VAL A 711 8.43 2.71 6.21
C VAL A 711 9.09 3.22 4.92
N GLN A 712 8.34 4.00 4.13
CA GLN A 712 8.72 4.32 2.74
C GLN A 712 9.66 5.51 2.60
N THR A 713 9.68 6.43 3.56
CA THR A 713 10.41 7.70 3.43
C THR A 713 11.28 7.96 4.65
N ILE A 714 12.37 8.73 4.46
CA ILE A 714 13.26 9.15 5.54
C ILE A 714 12.51 9.97 6.60
N THR A 715 11.54 10.79 6.20
CA THR A 715 10.73 11.58 7.13
C THR A 715 9.86 10.68 8.01
N GLN A 716 9.26 9.63 7.45
CA GLN A 716 8.55 8.61 8.22
C GLN A 716 9.46 7.83 9.17
N TYR A 717 10.69 7.51 8.75
CA TYR A 717 11.69 6.86 9.59
C TYR A 717 12.06 7.73 10.79
N LEU A 718 12.41 9.00 10.57
CA LEU A 718 12.74 9.94 11.64
C LEU A 718 11.56 10.21 12.56
N PHE A 719 10.33 10.21 12.02
CA PHE A 719 9.11 10.39 12.81
C PHE A 719 8.85 9.26 13.81
N ILE A 720 9.40 8.05 13.60
CA ILE A 720 9.36 6.99 14.60
C ILE A 720 10.09 7.43 15.87
N TYR A 721 11.24 8.10 15.74
CA TYR A 721 11.99 8.64 16.88
C TYR A 721 11.24 9.80 17.56
N ASP A 722 10.58 10.67 16.79
CA ASP A 722 9.69 11.70 17.34
C ASP A 722 8.57 11.05 18.19
N CYS A 723 7.94 9.98 17.68
CA CYS A 723 6.91 9.23 18.39
C CYS A 723 7.45 8.59 19.67
N MET A 724 8.62 7.94 19.61
CA MET A 724 9.24 7.32 20.78
C MET A 724 9.61 8.35 21.84
N LEU A 725 10.18 9.50 21.45
CA LEU A 725 10.47 10.58 22.38
C LEU A 725 9.19 11.11 23.02
N ARG A 726 8.12 11.30 22.22
CA ARG A 726 6.82 11.75 22.73
C ARG A 726 6.23 10.75 23.72
N TYR A 727 6.30 9.45 23.44
CA TYR A 727 5.89 8.40 24.36
C TYR A 727 6.62 8.53 25.69
N PHE A 728 7.95 8.64 25.69
CA PHE A 728 8.72 8.77 26.94
C PHE A 728 8.43 10.07 27.69
N LYS A 729 8.25 11.19 26.97
CA LYS A 729 7.87 12.47 27.56
C LYS A 729 6.53 12.38 28.29
N ILE A 730 5.53 11.77 27.66
CA ILE A 730 4.24 11.45 28.30
C ILE A 730 4.45 10.64 29.58
N ARG A 731 5.33 9.63 29.54
CA ARG A 731 5.60 8.77 30.70
C ARG A 731 6.27 9.53 31.83
N LEU A 732 7.20 10.45 31.52
CA LEU A 732 7.81 11.37 32.49
C LEU A 732 6.77 12.29 33.14
N GLU A 733 5.89 12.89 32.34
CA GLU A 733 4.80 13.75 32.84
C GLU A 733 3.88 12.99 33.81
N THR A 734 3.59 11.72 33.51
CA THR A 734 2.73 10.85 34.36
C THR A 734 3.42 10.27 35.59
N ILE A 735 4.73 10.47 35.82
CA ILE A 735 5.37 10.04 37.08
C ILE A 735 4.62 10.65 38.29
N ASN A 736 4.06 11.85 38.11
CA ASN A 736 3.36 12.61 39.14
C ASN A 736 1.82 12.51 39.07
N GLU A 737 1.24 11.97 37.99
CA GLU A 737 -0.21 11.93 37.73
C GLU A 737 -0.68 10.48 37.45
N GLY A 738 -1.61 9.98 38.25
CA GLY A 738 -1.97 8.55 38.28
C GLY A 738 -2.66 7.97 37.02
N SER A 739 -2.39 6.67 36.80
CA SER A 739 -3.02 5.64 35.94
C SER A 739 -3.40 5.97 34.48
N ASP A 740 -2.94 5.12 33.55
CA ASP A 740 -3.29 5.09 32.11
C ASP A 740 -4.81 5.11 31.84
N SER A 741 -5.65 4.69 32.81
CA SER A 741 -7.12 4.70 32.70
C SER A 741 -7.73 6.10 32.56
N ASN A 742 -7.13 7.13 33.18
CA ASN A 742 -7.61 8.51 33.06
C ASN A 742 -7.42 9.05 31.64
N ARG A 743 -6.35 8.60 30.97
CA ARG A 743 -6.03 9.00 29.59
C ARG A 743 -7.03 8.44 28.59
N VAL A 744 -7.39 7.16 28.69
CA VAL A 744 -8.41 6.56 27.81
C VAL A 744 -9.73 7.32 27.92
N ARG A 745 -10.17 7.65 29.15
CA ARG A 745 -11.38 8.45 29.38
C ARG A 745 -11.29 9.85 28.77
N SER A 746 -10.11 10.48 28.80
CA SER A 746 -9.91 11.79 28.15
C SER A 746 -10.02 11.73 26.62
N LEU A 747 -9.70 10.58 26.00
CA LEU A 747 -9.72 10.41 24.54
C LEU A 747 -11.12 10.11 23.98
N ILE A 748 -11.95 9.38 24.72
CA ILE A 748 -13.29 8.98 24.27
C ILE A 748 -14.42 9.86 24.84
N GLY A 749 -14.10 10.72 25.82
CA GLY A 749 -15.08 11.55 26.52
C GLY A 749 -16.04 10.74 27.37
N GLU A 750 -17.32 11.16 27.42
CA GLU A 750 -18.38 10.47 28.17
C GLU A 750 -18.97 9.26 27.41
N GLN A 751 -18.62 9.07 26.15
CA GLN A 751 -19.12 7.96 25.34
C GLN A 751 -18.35 6.67 25.65
N ASP A 752 -19.03 5.67 26.21
CA ASP A 752 -18.45 4.36 26.51
C ASP A 752 -18.42 3.42 25.27
N ILE A 753 -17.97 3.92 24.12
CA ILE A 753 -17.91 3.13 22.88
C ILE A 753 -17.01 1.88 23.03
N LEU A 754 -15.92 2.02 23.79
CA LEU A 754 -15.00 0.91 24.06
C LEU A 754 -15.63 -0.12 24.99
N GLY A 755 -16.25 0.28 26.10
CA GLY A 755 -16.93 -0.64 27.01
C GLY A 755 -18.15 -1.29 26.38
N ASN A 756 -18.85 -0.59 25.50
CA ASN A 756 -19.93 -1.15 24.67
C ASN A 756 -19.42 -2.26 23.73
N PHE A 757 -18.24 -2.08 23.11
CA PHE A 757 -17.60 -3.10 22.27
C PHE A 757 -17.07 -4.30 23.09
N ILE A 758 -16.42 -4.05 24.23
CA ILE A 758 -15.91 -5.12 25.10
C ILE A 758 -17.07 -5.99 25.60
N ARG A 759 -18.16 -5.38 26.07
CA ARG A 759 -19.36 -6.12 26.52
C ARG A 759 -20.02 -6.94 25.42
N SER A 760 -20.04 -6.46 24.17
CA SER A 760 -20.62 -7.23 23.06
C SER A 760 -19.80 -8.48 22.76
N LYS A 761 -18.46 -8.42 22.86
CA LYS A 761 -17.57 -9.58 22.72
C LYS A 761 -17.77 -10.62 23.81
N ILE A 762 -17.96 -10.19 25.06
CA ILE A 762 -18.27 -11.09 26.18
C ILE A 762 -19.61 -11.79 25.97
N THR A 763 -20.63 -11.05 25.52
CA THR A 763 -21.99 -11.60 25.34
C THR A 763 -22.09 -12.60 24.18
N ALA A 764 -21.22 -12.47 23.17
CA ALA A 764 -21.20 -13.34 22.00
C ALA A 764 -20.49 -14.69 22.24
N ARG A 765 -19.76 -14.83 23.34
CA ARG A 765 -19.10 -16.07 23.77
C ARG A 765 -20.02 -16.87 24.69
#